data_AF-J2F972-F1
#
_entry.id   AF-J2F972-F1
#
_cell.length_a   1.000
_cell.length_b   1.000
_cell.length_c   1.000
_cell.angle_alpha   90.00
_cell.angle_beta   90.00
_cell.angle_gamma   90.00
#
_symmetry.space_group_name_H-M   'P 1'
#
loop_
_entity.id
_entity.type
_entity.pdbx_description
1 polymer ?
#
loop_
_entity_poly.entity_id
_entity_poly.type
_entity_poly.pdbx_seq_one_letter_code
_entity_poly.pdbx_strand_id
1 'polypeptide(L)'
;MPLATLVHRASLPSPQLNAEQAVGLLRANYGLSGDLRPLGSQQDLNYRVDSERGRFVLKICHGDYDVQELQAQHAALKRLAGHSAVKVPKVIVANNGSDLLTLDVDGQAVHVRLLEYIDGQSLTQLKYLEPALVTGLGRLCAEIDLALATFDHPGLERTLQWDARHANALIGHLLPVIQDEPRRTLIAETAEQAERRLLPLKASLPVQAIHMDVTDDNVVWQRDAQRQWQMQGVIDFGDLVRTWRITDLSVTCAALLHHADGDPFFILPAIKAYHAVNPLQRQELLALWPLIVARAAVLVLSGEQQVSIDPDNQYSRDNLAHEWEIFRVAHSVPFELMEAAILSAAGHSLPAIASEGFAPLLPTLVGREFALIDLGVLSPHFEAGNWEQPDVDRRLLSEAAAIHGLAASRYGQYRLSRTRPDSAVEPDTYPLHVELNVPLGTPLESPFAGVVHKSADGMLQLDSAQLSVRLWGVTSPLHSGAALVKGQVLGEVAGPLQVQLCRGAQLNPPLFCTPSRAAAWQALCPSPAVLLGLACDAEPEIDPDALLARRDASFARSQKHYYIDPPRIERGWRNHLIDMQGRSYLDMLNNVAVLGHGHPRMAAVAARQWSLLNTNSRFHYAAIADFSERLLALSPSNMDRVFLVNSGTEANDLAIRLAWAYSGGRDMLSVLEAYHGWSVAADAVSTSIADNPKALSSRPDWVHPVTAPNTYRGEFRGPDSAPDYVRSVEHNLAKIAESKRQLAGFICEPVYGNAGGIALPPGYLKQVYALVRERGGVCIADEVQVGYGRMGEFFWGFEEQGVVPDIITMAKGMGNGQPLGAVITRREIAEALEAEGYFFSSAGGSPVSCQIGMAVLDVMEEEKLWENAKVVGGHFKARLEALIDRYPLVGAVHGSGFYLGVELIRNRDTLEPATEETTALCNRLRELGIFMQPTGDYLNILKIKPPMVTSRQSVDFFVDMLAKVLEEGL
;
A
#
# COMPACT_ATOMS: atom_id res chain seq x y z
N MET A 1 34.22 -10.15 32.46
CA MET A 1 34.83 -11.44 32.05
C MET A 1 35.74 -11.21 30.85
N PRO A 2 36.82 -11.99 30.64
CA PRO A 2 37.61 -11.93 29.40
C PRO A 2 36.78 -12.44 28.20
N LEU A 3 36.96 -11.87 27.01
CA LEU A 3 36.34 -12.30 25.74
C LEU A 3 36.48 -13.83 25.49
N ALA A 4 37.56 -14.44 26.00
CA ALA A 4 37.80 -15.88 25.93
C ALA A 4 36.72 -16.73 26.64
N THR A 5 36.13 -16.25 27.74
CA THR A 5 35.04 -16.97 28.44
C THR A 5 33.73 -16.92 27.65
N LEU A 6 33.50 -15.82 26.94
CA LEU A 6 32.35 -15.65 26.06
C LEU A 6 32.41 -16.60 24.85
N VAL A 7 33.57 -16.66 24.19
CA VAL A 7 33.85 -17.59 23.08
C VAL A 7 33.79 -19.06 23.53
N HIS A 8 34.20 -19.35 24.77
CA HIS A 8 34.11 -20.70 25.31
C HIS A 8 32.66 -21.14 25.60
N ARG A 9 31.83 -20.28 26.20
CA ARG A 9 30.41 -20.58 26.43
C ARG A 9 29.65 -20.76 25.11
N ALA A 10 29.94 -19.92 24.11
CA ALA A 10 29.35 -20.01 22.78
C ALA A 10 29.67 -21.32 22.03
N SER A 11 30.71 -22.06 22.44
CA SER A 11 31.14 -23.30 21.78
C SER A 11 30.70 -24.60 22.50
N LEU A 12 29.90 -24.51 23.58
CA LEU A 12 29.35 -25.69 24.25
C LEU A 12 28.11 -26.21 23.52
N PRO A 13 28.01 -27.52 23.21
CA PRO A 13 26.81 -28.10 22.61
C PRO A 13 25.67 -28.12 23.62
N SER A 14 24.42 -28.25 23.15
CA SER A 14 23.26 -28.39 24.03
C SER A 14 23.36 -29.64 24.95
N PRO A 15 22.68 -29.65 26.11
CA PRO A 15 22.67 -30.81 26.99
C PRO A 15 22.19 -32.09 26.28
N GLN A 16 22.89 -33.21 26.46
CA GLN A 16 22.61 -34.48 25.78
C GLN A 16 21.56 -35.31 26.54
N LEU A 17 20.36 -34.76 26.72
CA LEU A 17 19.24 -35.47 27.32
C LEU A 17 18.25 -35.91 26.25
N ASN A 18 17.81 -37.16 26.31
CA ASN A 18 16.74 -37.68 25.45
C ASN A 18 15.35 -37.31 25.98
N ALA A 19 14.32 -37.49 25.14
CA ALA A 19 12.95 -37.13 25.50
C ALA A 19 12.41 -37.93 26.71
N GLU A 20 12.82 -39.19 26.90
CA GLU A 20 12.39 -39.99 28.05
C GLU A 20 12.94 -39.44 29.37
N GLN A 21 14.21 -39.05 29.39
CA GLN A 21 14.84 -38.38 30.53
C GLN A 21 14.13 -37.06 30.85
N ALA A 22 13.81 -36.26 29.84
CA ALA A 22 13.08 -35.00 30.02
C ALA A 22 11.65 -35.21 30.58
N VAL A 23 10.92 -36.23 30.12
CA VAL A 23 9.62 -36.62 30.71
C VAL A 23 9.79 -37.09 32.16
N GLY A 24 10.86 -37.85 32.45
CA GLY A 24 11.21 -38.28 33.80
C GLY A 24 11.40 -37.10 34.75
N LEU A 25 12.14 -36.07 34.30
CA LEU A 25 12.37 -34.83 35.05
C LEU A 25 11.05 -34.09 35.36
N LEU A 26 10.16 -33.97 34.37
CA LEU A 26 8.84 -33.36 34.54
C LEU A 26 7.98 -34.10 35.57
N ARG A 27 7.92 -35.43 35.47
CA ARG A 27 7.11 -36.25 36.37
C ARG A 27 7.63 -36.16 37.81
N ALA A 28 8.94 -36.31 37.99
CA ALA A 28 9.57 -36.30 39.30
C ALA A 28 9.46 -34.93 39.99
N ASN A 29 9.75 -33.85 39.26
CA ASN A 29 9.94 -32.54 39.88
C ASN A 29 8.72 -31.63 39.81
N TYR A 30 7.81 -31.81 38.84
CA TYR A 30 6.63 -30.96 38.65
C TYR A 30 5.31 -31.71 38.75
N GLY A 31 5.35 -33.05 38.86
CA GLY A 31 4.14 -33.88 38.84
C GLY A 31 3.36 -33.77 37.52
N LEU A 32 4.07 -33.47 36.43
CA LEU A 32 3.51 -33.32 35.10
C LEU A 32 4.01 -34.42 34.18
N SER A 33 3.15 -34.86 33.26
CA SER A 33 3.51 -35.71 32.12
C SER A 33 2.76 -35.23 30.89
N GLY A 34 3.35 -35.41 29.72
CA GLY A 34 2.76 -34.95 28.47
C GLY A 34 3.68 -35.24 27.30
N ASP A 35 3.18 -34.94 26.10
CA ASP A 35 3.95 -35.07 24.87
C ASP A 35 4.99 -33.94 24.79
N LEU A 36 6.24 -34.31 24.48
CA LEU A 36 7.32 -33.36 24.28
C LEU A 36 7.52 -33.07 22.80
N ARG A 37 7.59 -31.79 22.45
CA ARG A 37 8.01 -31.33 21.12
C ARG A 37 9.22 -30.41 21.25
N PRO A 38 10.35 -30.72 20.61
CA PRO A 38 11.51 -29.83 20.64
C PRO A 38 11.16 -28.49 19.99
N LEU A 39 11.56 -27.39 20.61
CA LEU A 39 11.36 -26.02 20.10
C LEU A 39 12.60 -25.45 19.42
N GLY A 40 13.72 -26.19 19.43
CA GLY A 40 15.01 -25.71 18.92
C GLY A 40 15.66 -24.69 19.87
N SER A 41 16.99 -24.68 19.91
CA SER A 41 17.83 -23.67 20.55
C SER A 41 19.29 -23.94 20.19
N GLN A 42 20.13 -22.92 20.26
CA GLN A 42 21.56 -23.05 20.02
C GLN A 42 22.30 -23.71 21.20
N GLN A 43 21.88 -23.42 22.45
CA GLN A 43 22.62 -23.80 23.66
C GLN A 43 21.76 -24.54 24.70
N ASP A 44 20.45 -24.31 24.70
CA ASP A 44 19.52 -24.93 25.63
C ASP A 44 18.81 -26.13 24.97
N LEU A 45 18.25 -27.00 25.79
CA LEU A 45 17.28 -28.00 25.35
C LEU A 45 15.88 -27.52 25.76
N ASN A 46 15.12 -27.03 24.78
CA ASN A 46 13.79 -26.47 24.98
C ASN A 46 12.72 -27.42 24.42
N TYR A 47 11.79 -27.86 25.29
CA TYR A 47 10.63 -28.66 24.90
C TYR A 47 9.33 -27.94 25.19
N ARG A 48 8.42 -27.89 24.21
CA ARG A 48 7.00 -27.70 24.48
C ARG A 48 6.46 -28.97 25.11
N VAL A 49 5.78 -28.81 26.24
CA VAL A 49 5.13 -29.88 26.99
C VAL A 49 3.62 -29.70 26.85
N ASP A 50 2.97 -30.64 26.16
CA ASP A 50 1.51 -30.68 26.06
C ASP A 50 0.96 -31.65 27.13
N SER A 51 0.49 -31.11 28.26
CA SER A 51 -0.02 -31.89 29.40
C SER A 51 -1.51 -31.68 29.64
N GLU A 52 -2.15 -32.56 30.41
CA GLU A 52 -3.57 -32.38 30.83
C GLU A 52 -3.81 -31.09 31.63
N ARG A 53 -2.76 -30.55 32.27
CA ARG A 53 -2.83 -29.33 33.10
C ARG A 53 -2.53 -28.06 32.31
N GLY A 54 -2.32 -28.16 30.99
CA GLY A 54 -1.98 -27.05 30.11
C GLY A 54 -0.65 -27.26 29.38
N ARG A 55 -0.22 -26.22 28.66
CA ARG A 55 1.00 -26.21 27.87
C ARG A 55 2.11 -25.44 28.57
N PHE A 56 3.31 -26.00 28.52
CA PHE A 56 4.50 -25.44 29.19
C PHE A 56 5.72 -25.49 28.28
N VAL A 57 6.76 -24.75 28.65
CA VAL A 57 8.10 -24.85 28.07
C VAL A 57 9.05 -25.37 29.15
N LEU A 58 9.56 -26.58 28.97
CA LEU A 58 10.66 -27.11 29.76
C LEU A 58 11.96 -26.63 29.14
N LYS A 59 12.72 -25.80 29.86
CA LYS A 59 14.08 -25.40 29.46
C LYS A 59 15.10 -26.14 30.33
N ILE A 60 16.08 -26.76 29.69
CA ILE A 60 17.20 -27.46 30.33
C ILE A 60 18.50 -26.88 29.78
N CYS A 61 19.35 -26.35 30.65
CA CYS A 61 20.67 -25.83 30.28
C CYS A 61 21.78 -26.49 31.10
N HIS A 62 23.04 -26.31 30.70
CA HIS A 62 24.19 -26.89 31.39
C HIS A 62 24.35 -26.33 32.80
N GLY A 63 24.82 -27.15 33.74
CA GLY A 63 25.10 -26.77 35.13
C GLY A 63 26.24 -25.75 35.31
N ASP A 64 27.01 -25.49 34.25
CA ASP A 64 28.06 -24.46 34.23
C ASP A 64 27.50 -23.03 34.02
N TYR A 65 26.20 -22.91 33.73
CA TYR A 65 25.53 -21.62 33.67
C TYR A 65 25.40 -21.04 35.07
N ASP A 66 25.69 -19.75 35.22
CA ASP A 66 25.57 -19.12 36.52
C ASP A 66 24.09 -19.03 36.93
N VAL A 67 23.77 -19.67 38.05
CA VAL A 67 22.43 -19.68 38.66
C VAL A 67 21.88 -18.27 38.85
N GLN A 68 22.73 -17.29 39.15
CA GLN A 68 22.31 -15.89 39.33
C GLN A 68 21.76 -15.28 38.03
N GLU A 69 22.32 -15.64 36.87
CA GLU A 69 21.84 -15.20 35.56
C GLU A 69 20.42 -15.74 35.31
N LEU A 70 20.21 -17.03 35.54
CA LEU A 70 18.90 -17.68 35.37
C LEU A 70 17.85 -17.14 36.36
N GLN A 71 18.25 -16.85 37.60
CA GLN A 71 17.40 -16.21 38.61
C GLN A 71 17.01 -14.78 38.21
N ALA A 72 17.91 -14.03 37.57
CA ALA A 72 17.60 -12.69 37.04
C ALA A 72 16.45 -12.75 36.03
N GLN A 73 16.46 -13.75 35.14
CA GLN A 73 15.38 -13.97 34.16
C GLN A 73 14.05 -14.26 34.85
N HIS A 74 14.01 -15.13 35.86
CA HIS A 74 12.78 -15.39 36.63
C HIS A 74 12.27 -14.17 37.37
N ALA A 75 13.17 -13.36 37.95
CA ALA A 75 12.81 -12.13 38.63
C ALA A 75 12.24 -11.08 37.67
N ALA A 76 12.80 -10.96 36.47
CA ALA A 76 12.28 -10.08 35.42
C ALA A 76 10.90 -10.54 34.92
N LEU A 77 10.70 -11.84 34.68
CA LEU A 77 9.39 -12.40 34.33
C LEU A 77 8.33 -12.08 35.40
N LYS A 78 8.65 -12.27 36.69
CA LYS A 78 7.75 -11.94 37.80
C LYS A 78 7.44 -10.43 37.86
N ARG A 79 8.43 -9.58 37.59
CA ARG A 79 8.27 -8.12 37.53
C ARG A 79 7.32 -7.71 36.40
N LEU A 80 7.54 -8.24 35.21
CA LEU A 80 6.75 -7.92 34.01
C LEU A 80 5.32 -8.50 34.07
N ALA A 81 5.13 -9.66 34.69
CA ALA A 81 3.79 -10.23 34.90
C ALA A 81 2.85 -9.31 35.72
N GLY A 82 3.40 -8.36 36.48
CA GLY A 82 2.64 -7.32 37.19
C GLY A 82 2.25 -6.11 36.34
N HIS A 83 2.68 -6.04 35.07
CA HIS A 83 2.46 -4.91 34.18
C HIS A 83 1.39 -5.26 33.13
N SER A 84 0.28 -4.52 33.07
CA SER A 84 -0.86 -4.88 32.22
C SER A 84 -0.60 -4.81 30.72
N ALA A 85 0.42 -4.08 30.31
CA ALA A 85 0.74 -3.85 28.91
C ALA A 85 1.63 -4.96 28.30
N VAL A 86 2.33 -5.74 29.13
CA VAL A 86 3.26 -6.78 28.69
C VAL A 86 2.79 -8.14 29.18
N LYS A 87 2.62 -9.08 28.25
CA LYS A 87 2.34 -10.48 28.60
C LYS A 87 3.61 -11.31 28.46
N VAL A 88 3.97 -12.02 29.53
CA VAL A 88 5.17 -12.85 29.63
C VAL A 88 4.85 -14.22 30.23
N PRO A 89 5.68 -15.25 29.99
CA PRO A 89 5.50 -16.56 30.61
C PRO A 89 5.55 -16.50 32.14
N LYS A 90 4.64 -17.20 32.81
CA LYS A 90 4.77 -17.45 34.26
C LYS A 90 5.79 -18.54 34.53
N VAL A 91 6.62 -18.33 35.54
CA VAL A 91 7.54 -19.36 36.06
C VAL A 91 6.75 -20.37 36.91
N ILE A 92 6.83 -21.65 36.57
CA ILE A 92 6.16 -22.73 37.30
C ILE A 92 7.10 -23.27 38.36
N VAL A 93 6.63 -23.28 39.60
CA VAL A 93 7.41 -23.76 40.75
C VAL A 93 7.36 -25.29 40.82
N ALA A 94 8.51 -25.91 41.09
CA ALA A 94 8.62 -27.35 41.29
C ALA A 94 7.95 -27.80 42.61
N ASN A 95 7.76 -29.11 42.77
CA ASN A 95 7.12 -29.73 43.93
C ASN A 95 7.82 -29.41 45.27
N ASN A 96 9.11 -29.07 45.23
CA ASN A 96 9.91 -28.69 46.39
C ASN A 96 9.87 -27.19 46.72
N GLY A 97 9.11 -26.38 45.96
CA GLY A 97 9.01 -24.93 46.14
C GLY A 97 10.09 -24.10 45.42
N SER A 98 11.04 -24.74 44.73
CA SER A 98 12.06 -24.04 43.93
C SER A 98 11.53 -23.67 42.54
N ASP A 99 11.88 -22.50 42.04
CA ASP A 99 11.55 -22.06 40.67
C ASP A 99 12.67 -22.37 39.66
N LEU A 100 13.85 -22.78 40.14
CA LEU A 100 15.00 -23.26 39.37
C LEU A 100 15.59 -24.48 40.07
N LEU A 101 15.78 -25.58 39.32
CA LEU A 101 16.36 -26.81 39.84
C LEU A 101 17.78 -26.97 39.33
N THR A 102 18.69 -27.44 40.18
CA THR A 102 20.03 -27.90 39.78
C THR A 102 20.09 -29.39 40.05
N LEU A 103 20.24 -30.18 38.99
CA LEU A 103 20.11 -31.62 39.02
C LEU A 103 21.34 -32.26 38.36
N ASP A 104 21.66 -33.48 38.77
CA ASP A 104 22.58 -34.35 38.06
C ASP A 104 21.77 -35.43 37.35
N VAL A 105 21.89 -35.53 36.03
CA VAL A 105 21.22 -36.52 35.20
C VAL A 105 22.29 -37.35 34.50
N ASP A 106 22.43 -38.60 34.92
CA ASP A 106 23.40 -39.56 34.39
C ASP A 106 24.86 -39.03 34.35
N GLY A 107 25.27 -38.24 35.37
CA GLY A 107 26.61 -37.66 35.47
C GLY A 107 26.77 -36.31 34.78
N GLN A 108 25.70 -35.75 34.23
CA GLN A 108 25.65 -34.41 33.66
C GLN A 108 24.93 -33.45 34.60
N ALA A 109 25.63 -32.43 35.09
CA ALA A 109 25.02 -31.33 35.84
C ALA A 109 24.19 -30.45 34.90
N VAL A 110 22.91 -30.23 35.24
CA VAL A 110 21.97 -29.42 34.46
C VAL A 110 21.13 -28.51 35.36
N HIS A 111 20.71 -27.39 34.81
CA HIS A 111 19.68 -26.53 35.37
C HIS A 111 18.37 -26.74 34.64
N VAL A 112 17.27 -26.92 35.38
CA VAL A 112 15.95 -27.25 34.85
C VAL A 112 14.91 -26.26 35.35
N ARG A 113 14.13 -25.70 34.42
CA ARG A 113 13.04 -24.75 34.71
C ARG A 113 11.84 -24.99 33.81
N LEU A 114 10.66 -24.64 34.32
CA LEU A 114 9.40 -24.80 33.61
C LEU A 114 8.66 -23.46 33.52
N LEU A 115 8.27 -23.06 32.31
CA LEU A 115 7.56 -21.82 32.04
C LEU A 115 6.19 -22.10 31.43
N GLU A 116 5.22 -21.21 31.64
CA GLU A 116 3.95 -21.22 30.90
C GLU A 116 4.21 -21.07 29.39
N TYR A 117 3.52 -21.84 28.55
CA TYR A 117 3.58 -21.67 27.10
C TYR A 117 2.62 -20.57 26.66
N ILE A 118 3.12 -19.56 25.93
CA ILE A 118 2.27 -18.55 25.29
C ILE A 118 1.87 -19.06 23.90
N ASP A 119 0.57 -19.11 23.67
CA ASP A 119 0.00 -19.49 22.38
C ASP A 119 0.22 -18.46 21.28
N GLY A 120 0.57 -18.95 20.09
CA GLY A 120 0.72 -18.17 18.86
C GLY A 120 1.94 -18.61 18.06
N GLN A 121 2.41 -17.74 17.17
CA GLN A 121 3.55 -17.96 16.28
C GLN A 121 4.43 -16.71 16.15
N SER A 122 5.69 -16.91 15.78
CA SER A 122 6.58 -15.82 15.37
C SER A 122 6.15 -15.29 14.00
N LEU A 123 6.58 -14.06 13.67
CA LEU A 123 6.28 -13.44 12.38
C LEU A 123 7.48 -13.45 11.42
N THR A 124 8.61 -14.04 11.82
CA THR A 124 9.87 -14.07 11.06
C THR A 124 9.74 -14.62 9.65
N GLN A 125 8.81 -15.55 9.44
CA GLN A 125 8.59 -16.20 8.14
C GLN A 125 7.63 -15.42 7.23
N LEU A 126 7.00 -14.35 7.73
CA LEU A 126 6.21 -13.47 6.87
C LEU A 126 7.16 -12.69 5.96
N LYS A 127 6.84 -12.61 4.67
CA LYS A 127 7.64 -11.82 3.73
C LYS A 127 7.39 -10.31 3.83
N TYR A 128 6.27 -9.95 4.44
CA TYR A 128 5.83 -8.58 4.59
C TYR A 128 5.17 -8.40 5.96
N LEU A 129 5.60 -7.35 6.68
CA LEU A 129 4.97 -6.92 7.92
C LEU A 129 4.24 -5.60 7.70
N GLU A 130 2.94 -5.60 7.97
CA GLU A 130 2.13 -4.40 7.93
C GLU A 130 2.66 -3.32 8.90
N PRO A 131 2.55 -2.01 8.57
CA PRO A 131 3.04 -0.93 9.43
C PRO A 131 2.49 -0.95 10.87
N ALA A 132 1.29 -1.50 11.07
CA ALA A 132 0.70 -1.68 12.39
C ALA A 132 1.50 -2.66 13.27
N LEU A 133 2.04 -3.73 12.68
CA LEU A 133 2.88 -4.71 13.38
C LEU A 133 4.21 -4.10 13.80
N VAL A 134 4.85 -3.36 12.88
CA VAL A 134 6.10 -2.61 13.13
C VAL A 134 5.90 -1.61 14.28
N THR A 135 4.79 -0.87 14.25
CA THR A 135 4.38 0.06 15.33
C THR A 135 4.18 -0.68 16.65
N GLY A 136 3.56 -1.87 16.62
CA GLY A 136 3.32 -2.72 17.78
C GLY A 136 4.61 -3.19 18.45
N LEU A 137 5.60 -3.64 17.67
CA LEU A 137 6.91 -4.06 18.19
C LEU A 137 7.67 -2.91 18.87
N GLY A 138 7.71 -1.74 18.25
CA GLY A 138 8.34 -0.56 18.85
C GLY A 138 7.66 -0.12 20.17
N ARG A 139 6.33 -0.19 20.22
CA ARG A 139 5.55 0.08 21.44
C ARG A 139 5.87 -0.91 22.56
N LEU A 140 5.86 -2.21 22.25
CA LEU A 140 6.16 -3.28 23.22
C LEU A 140 7.57 -3.11 23.80
N CYS A 141 8.56 -2.84 22.96
CA CYS A 141 9.94 -2.57 23.39
C CYS A 141 9.99 -1.43 24.42
N ALA A 142 9.30 -0.32 24.17
CA ALA A 142 9.24 0.80 25.12
C ALA A 142 8.55 0.43 26.44
N GLU A 143 7.46 -0.34 26.39
CA GLU A 143 6.73 -0.78 27.59
C GLU A 143 7.57 -1.71 28.48
N ILE A 144 8.32 -2.63 27.86
CA ILE A 144 9.26 -3.51 28.56
C ILE A 144 10.39 -2.68 29.20
N ASP A 145 11.00 -1.77 28.44
CA ASP A 145 12.08 -0.91 28.95
C ASP A 145 11.64 -0.03 30.12
N LEU A 146 10.42 0.49 30.09
CA LEU A 146 9.85 1.26 31.21
C LEU A 146 9.62 0.39 32.44
N ALA A 147 9.11 -0.83 32.26
CA ALA A 147 8.85 -1.75 33.36
C ALA A 147 10.14 -2.25 34.03
N LEU A 148 11.24 -2.33 33.26
CA LEU A 148 12.57 -2.74 33.72
C LEU A 148 13.46 -1.57 34.18
N ALA A 149 13.07 -0.31 33.99
CA ALA A 149 13.93 0.86 34.28
C ALA A 149 14.48 0.92 35.72
N THR A 150 13.75 0.35 36.69
CA THR A 150 14.16 0.28 38.12
C THR A 150 14.48 -1.15 38.57
N PHE A 151 14.49 -2.10 37.65
CA PHE A 151 14.83 -3.50 37.95
C PHE A 151 16.35 -3.64 38.09
N ASP A 152 16.76 -4.32 39.16
CA ASP A 152 18.16 -4.60 39.46
C ASP A 152 18.32 -6.00 40.02
N HIS A 153 19.36 -6.71 39.60
CA HIS A 153 19.66 -8.08 40.02
C HIS A 153 21.13 -8.40 39.75
N PRO A 154 21.86 -9.08 40.67
CA PRO A 154 23.28 -9.41 40.49
C PRO A 154 23.59 -10.16 39.19
N GLY A 155 22.70 -11.06 38.76
CA GLY A 155 22.83 -11.81 37.50
C GLY A 155 22.76 -10.97 36.22
N LEU A 156 22.49 -9.66 36.30
CA LEU A 156 22.56 -8.75 35.15
C LEU A 156 23.99 -8.29 34.84
N GLU A 157 24.91 -8.40 35.82
CA GLU A 157 26.32 -8.05 35.67
C GLU A 157 27.09 -9.16 34.95
N ARG A 158 26.78 -9.32 33.66
CA ARG A 158 27.34 -10.35 32.79
C ARG A 158 27.78 -9.77 31.45
N THR A 159 28.57 -10.55 30.70
CA THR A 159 29.04 -10.18 29.36
C THR A 159 28.36 -11.07 28.34
N LEU A 160 27.62 -10.46 27.40
CA LEU A 160 26.95 -11.16 26.31
C LEU A 160 27.56 -10.76 24.96
N GLN A 161 27.49 -11.68 23.99
CA GLN A 161 27.97 -11.45 22.62
C GLN A 161 27.24 -10.27 21.96
N TRP A 162 25.98 -10.10 22.34
CA TRP A 162 25.05 -9.14 21.79
C TRP A 162 25.07 -7.78 22.50
N ASP A 163 25.85 -7.63 23.58
CA ASP A 163 25.97 -6.34 24.27
C ASP A 163 26.70 -5.32 23.38
N ALA A 164 25.97 -4.28 22.98
CA ALA A 164 26.47 -3.24 22.09
C ALA A 164 27.72 -2.51 22.60
N ARG A 165 28.00 -2.52 23.92
CA ARG A 165 29.24 -1.97 24.49
C ARG A 165 30.50 -2.67 23.98
N HIS A 166 30.36 -3.93 23.55
CA HIS A 166 31.46 -4.79 23.12
C HIS A 166 31.49 -5.03 21.61
N ALA A 167 30.53 -4.48 20.86
CA ALA A 167 30.37 -4.73 19.41
C ALA A 167 31.66 -4.48 18.61
N ASN A 168 32.33 -3.34 18.80
CA ASN A 168 33.57 -3.02 18.05
C ASN A 168 34.70 -4.04 18.29
N ALA A 169 34.89 -4.46 19.55
CA ALA A 169 35.89 -5.46 19.89
C ALA A 169 35.56 -6.84 19.31
N LEU A 170 34.28 -7.21 19.33
CA LEU A 170 33.79 -8.47 18.76
C LEU A 170 33.92 -8.48 17.24
N ILE A 171 33.53 -7.39 16.56
CA ILE A 171 33.69 -7.23 15.11
C ILE A 171 35.17 -7.43 14.74
N GLY A 172 36.09 -6.73 15.40
CA GLY A 172 37.52 -6.89 15.13
C GLY A 172 38.04 -8.32 15.33
N HIS A 173 37.46 -9.08 16.27
CA HIS A 173 37.80 -10.48 16.50
C HIS A 173 37.23 -11.43 15.43
N LEU A 174 35.98 -11.23 15.01
CA LEU A 174 35.28 -12.11 14.08
C LEU A 174 35.51 -11.77 12.60
N LEU A 175 35.96 -10.56 12.29
CA LEU A 175 36.22 -10.11 10.92
C LEU A 175 37.04 -11.09 10.05
N PRO A 176 38.06 -11.82 10.58
CA PRO A 176 38.81 -12.82 9.82
C PRO A 176 37.99 -14.03 9.34
N VAL A 177 36.78 -14.25 9.86
CA VAL A 177 35.88 -15.33 9.40
C VAL A 177 35.47 -15.11 7.94
N ILE A 178 35.28 -13.85 7.53
CA ILE A 178 34.91 -13.50 6.15
C ILE A 178 36.12 -13.68 5.22
N GLN A 179 36.04 -14.68 4.34
CA GLN A 179 37.10 -14.97 3.37
C GLN A 179 37.07 -14.04 2.15
N ASP A 180 35.89 -13.53 1.79
CA ASP A 180 35.71 -12.58 0.69
C ASP A 180 36.26 -11.19 1.06
N GLU A 181 37.36 -10.78 0.43
CA GLU A 181 38.06 -9.55 0.76
C GLU A 181 37.21 -8.28 0.56
N PRO A 182 36.43 -8.13 -0.54
CA PRO A 182 35.49 -7.02 -0.70
C PRO A 182 34.46 -6.92 0.44
N ARG A 183 33.77 -8.01 0.79
CA ARG A 183 32.80 -8.04 1.89
C ARG A 183 33.44 -7.74 3.24
N ARG A 184 34.62 -8.30 3.50
CA ARG A 184 35.37 -8.05 4.74
C ARG A 184 35.72 -6.57 4.88
N THR A 185 36.19 -5.95 3.79
CA THR A 185 36.51 -4.51 3.76
C THR A 185 35.27 -3.67 4.01
N LEU A 186 34.16 -4.00 3.34
CA LEU A 186 32.89 -3.31 3.51
C LEU A 186 32.38 -3.34 4.96
N ILE A 187 32.42 -4.51 5.61
CA ILE A 187 32.02 -4.65 7.02
C ILE A 187 32.92 -3.82 7.93
N ALA A 188 34.24 -3.87 7.70
CA ALA A 188 35.22 -3.14 8.50
C ALA A 188 35.02 -1.62 8.42
N GLU A 189 34.90 -1.08 7.21
CA GLU A 189 34.69 0.36 6.99
C GLU A 189 33.37 0.84 7.57
N THR A 190 32.30 0.06 7.39
CA THR A 190 30.97 0.37 7.91
C THR A 190 30.94 0.36 9.45
N ALA A 191 31.57 -0.64 10.07
CA ALA A 191 31.69 -0.74 11.52
C ALA A 191 32.55 0.39 12.11
N GLU A 192 33.63 0.77 11.43
CA GLU A 192 34.49 1.88 11.85
C GLU A 192 33.72 3.21 11.83
N GLN A 193 32.92 3.45 10.79
CA GLN A 193 32.05 4.64 10.72
C GLN A 193 31.03 4.68 11.87
N ALA A 194 30.41 3.53 12.19
CA ALA A 194 29.49 3.43 13.32
C ALA A 194 30.19 3.73 14.66
N GLU A 195 31.36 3.13 14.91
CA GLU A 195 32.12 3.35 16.16
C GLU A 195 32.56 4.82 16.31
N ARG A 196 33.03 5.47 15.24
CA ARG A 196 33.41 6.89 15.26
C ARG A 196 32.24 7.79 15.68
N ARG A 197 31.02 7.47 15.25
CA ARG A 197 29.79 8.21 15.63
C ARG A 197 29.35 7.90 17.05
N LEU A 198 29.53 6.67 17.53
CA LEU A 198 29.16 6.27 18.88
C LEU A 198 30.09 6.84 19.94
N LEU A 199 31.41 6.90 19.67
CA LEU A 199 32.44 7.29 20.64
C LEU A 199 32.10 8.56 21.45
N PRO A 200 31.68 9.70 20.85
CA PRO A 200 31.34 10.90 21.61
C PRO A 200 30.04 10.78 22.44
N LEU A 201 29.20 9.77 22.17
CA LEU A 201 27.89 9.59 22.81
C LEU A 201 27.95 8.62 24.00
N LYS A 202 28.87 7.65 24.00
CA LYS A 202 28.93 6.52 24.95
C LYS A 202 28.77 6.93 26.43
N ALA A 203 29.45 7.99 26.85
CA ALA A 203 29.44 8.45 28.24
C ALA A 203 28.09 9.06 28.69
N SER A 204 27.24 9.43 27.74
CA SER A 204 25.94 10.08 27.98
C SER A 204 24.74 9.13 27.85
N LEU A 205 24.95 7.90 27.36
CA LEU A 205 23.86 6.95 27.15
C LEU A 205 23.38 6.39 28.49
N PRO A 206 22.07 6.46 28.81
CA PRO A 206 21.50 5.87 30.01
C PRO A 206 21.74 4.35 30.07
N VAL A 207 22.02 3.82 31.26
CA VAL A 207 22.23 2.38 31.50
C VAL A 207 21.14 1.84 32.41
N GLN A 208 20.48 0.76 31.99
CA GLN A 208 19.45 0.07 32.77
C GLN A 208 19.40 -1.43 32.43
N ALA A 209 18.54 -2.18 33.11
CA ALA A 209 18.16 -3.51 32.69
C ALA A 209 17.29 -3.45 31.43
N ILE A 210 17.61 -4.23 30.40
CA ILE A 210 16.86 -4.32 29.15
C ILE A 210 16.66 -5.78 28.75
N HIS A 211 15.65 -6.08 27.92
CA HIS A 211 15.41 -7.44 27.40
C HIS A 211 16.44 -7.83 26.35
N MET A 212 16.78 -6.88 25.46
CA MET A 212 17.75 -7.00 24.37
C MET A 212 17.39 -8.01 23.27
N ASP A 213 16.12 -8.38 23.15
CA ASP A 213 15.67 -9.40 22.19
C ASP A 213 14.16 -9.32 21.88
N VAL A 214 13.61 -8.11 21.81
CA VAL A 214 12.23 -7.87 21.36
C VAL A 214 12.21 -7.93 19.83
N THR A 215 12.08 -9.13 19.28
CA THR A 215 12.18 -9.40 17.83
C THR A 215 10.92 -10.10 17.29
N ASP A 216 10.79 -10.16 15.97
CA ASP A 216 9.75 -10.92 15.27
C ASP A 216 9.84 -12.45 15.50
N ASP A 217 10.97 -12.95 16.01
CA ASP A 217 11.16 -14.31 16.50
C ASP A 217 10.59 -14.53 17.91
N ASN A 218 10.83 -13.60 18.82
CA ASN A 218 10.56 -13.77 20.26
C ASN A 218 9.29 -13.05 20.74
N VAL A 219 8.59 -12.36 19.85
CA VAL A 219 7.24 -11.87 20.11
C VAL A 219 6.23 -12.81 19.44
N VAL A 220 5.29 -13.31 20.23
CA VAL A 220 4.31 -14.31 19.81
C VAL A 220 3.02 -13.61 19.38
N TRP A 221 2.48 -13.98 18.23
CA TRP A 221 1.28 -13.39 17.64
C TRP A 221 0.25 -14.45 17.28
N GLN A 222 -1.01 -14.05 17.28
CA GLN A 222 -2.12 -14.90 16.85
C GLN A 222 -3.14 -14.07 16.08
N ARG A 223 -3.71 -14.63 15.02
CA ARG A 223 -4.81 -13.99 14.32
C ARG A 223 -6.12 -14.14 15.09
N ASP A 224 -6.86 -13.05 15.21
CA ASP A 224 -8.21 -13.07 15.78
C ASP A 224 -9.26 -13.63 14.78
N ALA A 225 -10.54 -13.55 15.15
CA ALA A 225 -11.65 -14.00 14.30
C ALA A 225 -11.77 -13.19 13.00
N GLN A 226 -11.27 -11.95 12.98
CA GLN A 226 -11.20 -11.06 11.82
C GLN A 226 -9.84 -11.18 11.09
N ARG A 227 -9.09 -12.26 11.39
CA ARG A 227 -7.77 -12.55 10.82
C ARG A 227 -6.72 -11.46 11.05
N GLN A 228 -6.97 -10.52 11.97
CA GLN A 228 -6.02 -9.49 12.32
C GLN A 228 -5.02 -10.04 13.33
N TRP A 229 -3.76 -9.68 13.15
CA TRP A 229 -2.70 -10.10 14.06
C TRP A 229 -2.84 -9.41 15.42
N GLN A 230 -2.88 -10.22 16.47
CA GLN A 230 -2.93 -9.80 17.86
C GLN A 230 -1.70 -10.32 18.60
N MET A 231 -0.98 -9.41 19.24
CA MET A 231 0.17 -9.74 20.07
C MET A 231 -0.27 -10.54 21.30
N GLN A 232 0.38 -11.68 21.53
CA GLN A 232 0.07 -12.60 22.63
C GLN A 232 1.08 -12.53 23.78
N GLY A 233 2.30 -12.05 23.52
CA GLY A 233 3.32 -11.82 24.54
C GLY A 233 4.73 -11.88 24.00
N VAL A 234 5.70 -11.62 24.88
CA VAL A 234 7.13 -11.77 24.61
C VAL A 234 7.67 -13.00 25.33
N ILE A 235 8.51 -13.76 24.65
CA ILE A 235 9.17 -14.94 25.17
C ILE A 235 10.69 -14.76 25.13
N ASP A 236 11.38 -15.71 25.73
CA ASP A 236 12.84 -15.79 25.83
C ASP A 236 13.57 -14.60 26.46
N PHE A 237 13.81 -14.72 27.76
CA PHE A 237 14.56 -13.72 28.55
C PHE A 237 16.06 -14.06 28.63
N GLY A 238 16.55 -14.87 27.69
CA GLY A 238 17.93 -15.36 27.64
C GLY A 238 18.98 -14.25 27.58
N ASP A 239 18.64 -13.10 27.00
CA ASP A 239 19.55 -11.97 26.73
C ASP A 239 19.41 -10.79 27.70
N LEU A 240 18.57 -10.92 28.72
CA LEU A 240 18.39 -9.89 29.77
C LEU A 240 19.73 -9.43 30.37
N VAL A 241 20.03 -8.13 30.32
CA VAL A 241 21.34 -7.59 30.74
C VAL A 241 21.24 -6.14 31.19
N ARG A 242 22.22 -5.67 31.99
CA ARG A 242 22.39 -4.25 32.34
C ARG A 242 23.35 -3.57 31.37
N THR A 243 22.81 -2.80 30.42
CA THR A 243 23.60 -2.08 29.39
C THR A 243 22.92 -0.76 28.98
N TRP A 244 23.39 -0.11 27.91
CA TRP A 244 22.76 1.08 27.35
C TRP A 244 21.30 0.80 27.00
N ARG A 245 20.39 1.63 27.53
CA ARG A 245 18.94 1.47 27.33
C ARG A 245 18.57 1.35 25.85
N ILE A 246 19.10 2.27 25.04
CA ILE A 246 18.81 2.37 23.60
C ILE A 246 19.17 1.10 22.80
N THR A 247 19.98 0.20 23.37
CA THR A 247 20.32 -1.06 22.73
C THR A 247 19.10 -1.94 22.47
N ASP A 248 18.07 -1.95 23.32
CA ASP A 248 16.88 -2.81 23.11
C ASP A 248 16.13 -2.41 21.83
N LEU A 249 15.86 -1.11 21.66
CA LEU A 249 15.26 -0.59 20.44
C LEU A 249 16.16 -0.81 19.21
N SER A 250 17.50 -0.71 19.36
CA SER A 250 18.41 -0.97 18.25
C SER A 250 18.34 -2.43 17.77
N VAL A 251 18.14 -3.38 18.69
CA VAL A 251 17.96 -4.81 18.34
C VAL A 251 16.61 -5.01 17.66
N THR A 252 15.54 -4.45 18.22
CA THR A 252 14.19 -4.48 17.63
C THR A 252 14.19 -3.94 16.20
N CYS A 253 14.81 -2.77 15.98
CA CYS A 253 14.91 -2.16 14.66
C CYS A 253 15.80 -2.97 13.70
N ALA A 254 16.91 -3.54 14.17
CA ALA A 254 17.77 -4.38 13.32
C ALA A 254 17.01 -5.62 12.82
N ALA A 255 16.25 -6.29 13.69
CA ALA A 255 15.44 -7.44 13.32
C ALA A 255 14.37 -7.10 12.27
N LEU A 256 13.79 -5.90 12.32
CA LEU A 256 12.81 -5.46 11.33
C LEU A 256 13.38 -5.23 9.92
N LEU A 257 14.69 -5.06 9.75
CA LEU A 257 15.28 -4.69 8.46
C LEU A 257 15.24 -5.81 7.41
N HIS A 258 15.09 -7.09 7.79
CA HIS A 258 14.96 -8.16 6.79
C HIS A 258 13.57 -8.19 6.11
N HIS A 259 12.57 -7.54 6.74
CA HIS A 259 11.23 -7.32 6.16
C HIS A 259 11.11 -6.06 5.29
N ALA A 260 12.18 -5.28 5.18
CA ALA A 260 12.10 -3.91 4.69
C ALA A 260 12.10 -3.75 3.16
N ASP A 261 12.23 -4.84 2.39
CA ASP A 261 12.34 -4.85 0.92
C ASP A 261 13.37 -3.79 0.41
N GLY A 262 14.49 -3.65 1.13
CA GLY A 262 15.53 -2.67 0.81
C GLY A 262 15.37 -1.24 1.34
N ASP A 263 14.28 -0.91 2.06
CA ASP A 263 14.04 0.45 2.55
C ASP A 263 14.29 0.61 4.07
N PRO A 264 15.41 1.21 4.51
CA PRO A 264 15.69 1.38 5.93
C PRO A 264 14.71 2.31 6.65
N PHE A 265 13.88 3.10 5.95
CA PHE A 265 12.85 3.94 6.57
C PHE A 265 11.69 3.12 7.14
N PHE A 266 11.60 1.84 6.79
CA PHE A 266 10.63 0.88 7.30
C PHE A 266 10.56 0.80 8.83
N ILE A 267 11.66 1.09 9.55
CA ILE A 267 11.72 1.03 11.02
C ILE A 267 11.21 2.30 11.72
N LEU A 268 11.00 3.40 11.00
CA LEU A 268 10.62 4.69 11.60
C LEU A 268 9.30 4.63 12.40
N PRO A 269 8.26 3.87 11.99
CA PRO A 269 7.06 3.68 12.81
C PRO A 269 7.36 3.04 14.18
N ALA A 270 8.27 2.07 14.26
CA ALA A 270 8.67 1.45 15.52
C ALA A 270 9.37 2.47 16.43
N ILE A 271 10.26 3.29 15.87
CA ILE A 271 10.99 4.34 16.61
C ILE A 271 10.02 5.40 17.15
N LYS A 272 9.08 5.85 16.32
CA LYS A 272 8.05 6.82 16.71
C LYS A 272 7.16 6.26 17.82
N ALA A 273 6.75 4.99 17.71
CA ALA A 273 5.94 4.32 18.72
C ALA A 273 6.70 4.17 20.05
N TYR A 274 7.98 3.78 19.99
CA TYR A 274 8.83 3.71 21.17
C TYR A 274 8.92 5.08 21.84
N HIS A 275 9.30 6.12 21.09
CA HIS A 275 9.52 7.47 21.63
C HIS A 275 8.24 8.06 22.25
N ALA A 276 7.07 7.75 21.69
CA ALA A 276 5.78 8.20 22.23
C ALA A 276 5.47 7.60 23.61
N VAL A 277 5.99 6.40 23.91
CA VAL A 277 5.75 5.71 25.19
C VAL A 277 6.89 5.93 26.17
N ASN A 278 8.14 5.75 25.74
CA ASN A 278 9.35 5.94 26.53
C ASN A 278 10.29 6.96 25.83
N PRO A 279 10.13 8.27 26.11
CA PRO A 279 10.86 9.32 25.40
C PRO A 279 12.38 9.13 25.41
N LEU A 280 12.95 9.21 24.22
CA LEU A 280 14.39 9.10 23.97
C LEU A 280 15.08 10.45 24.09
N GLN A 281 16.27 10.45 24.68
CA GLN A 281 17.14 11.62 24.68
C GLN A 281 17.78 11.81 23.31
N ARG A 282 18.19 13.05 23.01
CA ARG A 282 18.85 13.36 21.73
C ARG A 282 20.08 12.49 21.49
N GLN A 283 20.88 12.21 22.52
CA GLN A 283 22.07 11.35 22.41
C GLN A 283 21.72 9.89 22.10
N GLU A 284 20.59 9.40 22.61
CA GLU A 284 20.08 8.06 22.27
C GLU A 284 19.60 8.01 20.82
N LEU A 285 18.87 9.03 20.36
CA LEU A 285 18.43 9.13 18.96
C LEU A 285 19.62 9.15 17.98
N LEU A 286 20.68 9.90 18.31
CA LEU A 286 21.91 9.96 17.52
C LEU A 286 22.71 8.65 17.55
N ALA A 287 22.61 7.88 18.65
CA ALA A 287 23.29 6.59 18.78
C ALA A 287 22.54 5.44 18.09
N LEU A 288 21.22 5.57 17.88
CA LEU A 288 20.36 4.47 17.44
C LEU A 288 20.80 3.85 16.10
N TRP A 289 20.96 4.65 15.04
CA TRP A 289 21.36 4.12 13.73
C TRP A 289 22.77 3.50 13.75
N PRO A 290 23.80 4.15 14.34
CA PRO A 290 25.10 3.49 14.53
C PRO A 290 25.05 2.18 15.32
N LEU A 291 24.19 2.07 16.33
CA LEU A 291 23.98 0.80 17.06
C LEU A 291 23.34 -0.27 16.18
N ILE A 292 22.33 0.08 15.37
CA ILE A 292 21.69 -0.84 14.41
C ILE A 292 22.73 -1.36 13.40
N VAL A 293 23.57 -0.48 12.85
CA VAL A 293 24.62 -0.85 11.90
C VAL A 293 25.67 -1.76 12.54
N ALA A 294 26.13 -1.43 13.76
CA ALA A 294 27.07 -2.28 14.50
C ALA A 294 26.45 -3.64 14.83
N ARG A 295 25.16 -3.69 15.19
CA ARG A 295 24.40 -4.92 15.43
C ARG A 295 24.33 -5.77 14.17
N ALA A 296 24.02 -5.18 13.01
CA ALA A 296 23.97 -5.88 11.74
C ALA A 296 25.32 -6.52 11.36
N ALA A 297 26.42 -5.81 11.57
CA ALA A 297 27.77 -6.35 11.35
C ALA A 297 28.07 -7.53 12.30
N VAL A 298 27.71 -7.41 13.58
CA VAL A 298 27.86 -8.51 14.56
C VAL A 298 27.02 -9.73 14.16
N LEU A 299 25.78 -9.54 13.71
CA LEU A 299 24.91 -10.63 13.25
C LEU A 299 25.57 -11.43 12.13
N VAL A 300 25.92 -10.77 11.01
CA VAL A 300 26.58 -11.42 9.85
C VAL A 300 27.85 -12.17 10.26
N LEU A 301 28.73 -11.52 11.03
CA LEU A 301 30.00 -12.12 11.45
C LEU A 301 29.79 -13.34 12.36
N SER A 302 28.78 -13.28 13.23
CA SER A 302 28.44 -14.38 14.14
C SER A 302 27.79 -15.54 13.39
N GLY A 303 26.88 -15.26 12.45
CA GLY A 303 26.24 -16.26 11.60
C GLY A 303 27.23 -16.99 10.69
N GLU A 304 28.13 -16.26 10.04
CA GLU A 304 29.22 -16.85 9.23
C GLU A 304 30.14 -17.73 10.08
N GLN A 305 30.45 -17.31 11.31
CA GLN A 305 31.22 -18.14 12.23
C GLN A 305 30.47 -19.42 12.59
N GLN A 306 29.18 -19.32 12.91
CA GLN A 306 28.36 -20.48 13.28
C GLN A 306 28.23 -21.48 12.14
N VAL A 307 27.98 -21.01 10.91
CA VAL A 307 27.94 -21.86 9.72
C VAL A 307 29.30 -22.50 9.43
N SER A 308 30.41 -21.83 9.76
CA SER A 308 31.74 -22.43 9.62
C SER A 308 32.03 -23.54 10.65
N ILE A 309 31.42 -23.46 11.84
CA ILE A 309 31.58 -24.44 12.92
C ILE A 309 30.67 -25.65 12.72
N ASP A 310 29.43 -25.42 12.29
CA ASP A 310 28.41 -26.45 12.05
C ASP A 310 27.76 -26.28 10.66
N PRO A 311 28.46 -26.68 9.58
CA PRO A 311 28.01 -26.43 8.21
C PRO A 311 26.70 -27.14 7.84
N ASP A 312 26.34 -28.20 8.58
CA ASP A 312 25.16 -29.02 8.32
C ASP A 312 23.89 -28.48 8.99
N ASN A 313 24.00 -27.42 9.80
CA ASN A 313 22.87 -26.80 10.49
C ASN A 313 22.03 -25.91 9.55
N GLN A 314 20.94 -26.48 9.02
CA GLN A 314 20.03 -25.78 8.12
C GLN A 314 19.44 -24.50 8.75
N TYR A 315 19.11 -24.53 10.04
CA TYR A 315 18.55 -23.37 10.75
C TYR A 315 19.53 -22.19 10.76
N SER A 316 20.82 -22.45 11.03
CA SER A 316 21.86 -21.42 10.96
C SER A 316 22.08 -20.88 9.55
N ARG A 317 21.95 -21.72 8.51
CA ARG A 317 22.07 -21.28 7.12
C ARG A 317 20.91 -20.40 6.66
N ASP A 318 19.69 -20.74 7.06
CA ASP A 318 18.49 -19.96 6.70
C ASP A 318 18.52 -18.58 7.37
N ASN A 319 18.89 -18.52 8.66
CA ASN A 319 19.04 -17.25 9.39
C ASN A 319 20.14 -16.34 8.80
N LEU A 320 21.24 -16.93 8.31
CA LEU A 320 22.34 -16.15 7.72
C LEU A 320 21.87 -15.29 6.53
N ALA A 321 20.89 -15.77 5.74
CA ALA A 321 20.32 -14.97 4.65
C ALA A 321 19.61 -13.71 5.17
N HIS A 322 18.86 -13.82 6.27
CA HIS A 322 18.22 -12.68 6.93
C HIS A 322 19.27 -11.71 7.49
N GLU A 323 20.32 -12.21 8.14
CA GLU A 323 21.38 -11.38 8.71
C GLU A 323 22.12 -10.56 7.64
N TRP A 324 22.42 -11.17 6.49
CA TRP A 324 22.99 -10.46 5.35
C TRP A 324 22.05 -9.41 4.79
N GLU A 325 20.74 -9.68 4.73
CA GLU A 325 19.75 -8.71 4.31
C GLU A 325 19.69 -7.51 5.28
N ILE A 326 19.67 -7.75 6.60
CA ILE A 326 19.74 -6.70 7.62
C ILE A 326 20.97 -5.80 7.39
N PHE A 327 22.16 -6.39 7.17
CA PHE A 327 23.37 -5.63 6.91
C PHE A 327 23.30 -4.85 5.59
N ARG A 328 22.76 -5.46 4.52
CA ARG A 328 22.57 -4.81 3.22
C ARG A 328 21.67 -3.58 3.35
N VAL A 329 20.55 -3.69 4.06
CA VAL A 329 19.62 -2.57 4.27
C VAL A 329 20.24 -1.51 5.19
N ALA A 330 20.91 -1.91 6.27
CA ALA A 330 21.60 -0.99 7.19
C ALA A 330 22.74 -0.19 6.52
N HIS A 331 23.36 -0.75 5.48
CA HIS A 331 24.39 -0.08 4.68
C HIS A 331 23.83 0.69 3.45
N SER A 332 22.54 0.52 3.12
CA SER A 332 21.97 1.04 1.86
C SER A 332 21.91 2.57 1.72
N VAL A 333 22.07 3.31 2.83
CA VAL A 333 21.93 4.77 2.88
C VAL A 333 23.01 5.41 3.76
N PRO A 334 23.36 6.69 3.53
CA PRO A 334 24.28 7.42 4.40
C PRO A 334 23.75 7.52 5.84
N PHE A 335 24.66 7.49 6.83
CA PHE A 335 24.31 7.65 8.24
C PHE A 335 23.54 8.95 8.51
N GLU A 336 23.94 10.05 7.86
CA GLU A 336 23.30 11.36 7.99
C GLU A 336 21.81 11.31 7.63
N LEU A 337 21.44 10.52 6.62
CA LEU A 337 20.06 10.42 6.16
C LEU A 337 19.18 9.78 7.24
N MET A 338 19.63 8.65 7.78
CA MET A 338 18.89 7.96 8.84
C MET A 338 18.91 8.75 10.15
N GLU A 339 20.00 9.45 10.47
CA GLU A 339 20.05 10.37 11.61
C GLU A 339 18.98 11.48 11.47
N ALA A 340 18.90 12.13 10.31
CA ALA A 340 17.88 13.14 10.04
C ALA A 340 16.46 12.56 10.09
N ALA A 341 16.25 11.36 9.56
CA ALA A 341 14.96 10.67 9.57
C ALA A 341 14.50 10.30 10.99
N ILE A 342 15.41 9.74 11.81
CA ILE A 342 15.14 9.36 13.20
C ILE A 342 14.83 10.58 14.06
N LEU A 343 15.62 11.66 13.92
CA LEU A 343 15.35 12.91 14.61
C LEU A 343 13.97 13.46 14.24
N SER A 344 13.65 13.49 12.94
CA SER A 344 12.34 13.94 12.44
C SER A 344 11.18 13.09 12.97
N ALA A 345 11.33 11.76 12.98
CA ALA A 345 10.32 10.83 13.52
C ALA A 345 10.05 11.05 15.02
N ALA A 346 11.06 11.51 15.77
CA ALA A 346 10.96 11.89 17.18
C ALA A 346 10.59 13.37 17.41
N GLY A 347 10.24 14.12 16.36
CA GLY A 347 9.82 15.53 16.46
C GLY A 347 10.97 16.53 16.66
N HIS A 348 12.22 16.13 16.37
CA HIS A 348 13.39 17.00 16.41
C HIS A 348 13.80 17.46 15.00
N SER A 349 14.19 18.72 14.86
CA SER A 349 14.73 19.27 13.61
C SER A 349 16.24 19.51 13.70
N LEU A 350 16.92 19.42 12.55
CA LEU A 350 18.30 19.89 12.44
C LEU A 350 18.34 21.43 12.51
N PRO A 351 19.38 22.03 13.12
CA PRO A 351 19.51 23.49 13.19
C PRO A 351 19.51 24.12 11.80
N ALA A 352 18.77 25.21 11.58
CA ALA A 352 18.79 25.93 10.29
C ALA A 352 20.22 26.32 9.88
N ILE A 353 20.50 26.34 8.57
CA ILE A 353 21.77 26.89 8.07
C ILE A 353 21.74 28.40 8.30
N ALA A 354 22.70 28.92 9.08
CA ALA A 354 22.83 30.35 9.27
C ALA A 354 23.17 31.02 7.93
N SER A 355 22.28 31.90 7.46
CA SER A 355 22.42 32.65 6.21
C SER A 355 23.23 33.95 6.38
N GLU A 356 23.47 34.36 7.63
CA GLU A 356 24.22 35.57 7.94
C GLU A 356 25.64 35.48 7.38
N GLY A 357 25.94 36.33 6.41
CA GLY A 357 27.29 36.47 5.87
C GLY A 357 27.59 35.69 4.59
N PHE A 358 26.62 35.10 3.89
CA PHE A 358 26.86 34.62 2.51
C PHE A 358 27.01 35.79 1.52
N ALA A 359 27.80 35.56 0.47
CA ALA A 359 27.77 36.38 -0.75
C ALA A 359 26.77 35.75 -1.74
N PRO A 360 26.10 36.55 -2.58
CA PRO A 360 25.25 36.01 -3.63
C PRO A 360 26.05 35.15 -4.61
N LEU A 361 25.53 33.97 -4.95
CA LEU A 361 26.17 33.08 -5.94
C LEU A 361 26.19 33.72 -7.34
N LEU A 362 25.14 34.47 -7.67
CA LEU A 362 24.96 35.16 -8.96
C LEU A 362 24.85 36.68 -8.72
N PRO A 363 25.96 37.36 -8.39
CA PRO A 363 25.96 38.76 -7.97
C PRO A 363 25.38 39.72 -9.03
N THR A 364 25.57 39.41 -10.31
CA THR A 364 25.06 40.23 -11.44
C THR A 364 23.55 40.10 -11.64
N LEU A 365 22.90 39.11 -11.02
CA LEU A 365 21.48 38.83 -11.16
C LEU A 365 20.67 39.14 -9.89
N VAL A 366 21.33 39.64 -8.83
CA VAL A 366 20.66 40.04 -7.59
C VAL A 366 19.57 41.08 -7.87
N GLY A 367 18.35 40.81 -7.38
CA GLY A 367 17.19 41.69 -7.55
C GLY A 367 16.53 41.64 -8.93
N ARG A 368 16.99 40.76 -9.84
CA ARG A 368 16.31 40.50 -11.12
C ARG A 368 15.14 39.54 -10.89
N GLU A 369 14.08 39.71 -11.66
CA GLU A 369 12.94 38.79 -11.63
C GLU A 369 13.23 37.53 -12.46
N PHE A 370 12.83 36.38 -11.94
CA PHE A 370 12.88 35.09 -12.63
C PHE A 370 11.45 34.62 -12.90
N ALA A 371 11.20 34.09 -14.09
CA ALA A 371 10.01 33.30 -14.34
C ALA A 371 10.12 31.96 -13.59
N LEU A 372 9.36 31.81 -12.51
CA LEU A 372 9.28 30.57 -11.75
C LEU A 372 8.28 29.62 -12.43
N ILE A 373 8.78 28.53 -12.98
CA ILE A 373 7.95 27.58 -13.74
C ILE A 373 7.41 26.51 -12.81
N ASP A 374 6.08 26.34 -12.87
CA ASP A 374 5.38 25.26 -12.21
C ASP A 374 5.60 23.96 -12.99
N LEU A 375 6.34 23.04 -12.39
CA LEU A 375 6.58 21.68 -12.92
C LEU A 375 5.89 20.63 -12.03
N GLY A 376 4.90 21.08 -11.23
CA GLY A 376 4.11 20.27 -10.33
C GLY A 376 3.06 19.41 -11.02
N VAL A 377 2.38 18.59 -10.22
CA VAL A 377 1.29 17.69 -10.66
C VAL A 377 0.15 18.48 -11.32
N LEU A 378 -0.20 19.65 -10.81
CA LEU A 378 -1.29 20.48 -11.33
C LEU A 378 -0.86 21.45 -12.45
N SER A 379 0.40 21.37 -12.89
CA SER A 379 0.93 22.34 -13.84
C SER A 379 0.11 22.37 -15.13
N PRO A 380 -0.29 23.57 -15.61
CA PRO A 380 -1.00 23.73 -16.87
C PRO A 380 -0.10 23.46 -18.08
N HIS A 381 1.22 23.38 -17.89
CA HIS A 381 2.16 23.03 -18.95
C HIS A 381 2.10 21.55 -19.33
N PHE A 382 1.53 20.72 -18.45
CA PHE A 382 1.42 19.30 -18.69
C PHE A 382 0.00 18.94 -19.16
N GLU A 383 -0.12 18.53 -20.41
CA GLU A 383 -1.37 18.08 -21.03
C GLU A 383 -1.11 16.92 -21.99
N ALA A 384 -2.12 16.08 -22.21
CA ALA A 384 -2.07 15.00 -23.21
C ALA A 384 -0.80 14.09 -23.15
N GLY A 385 -0.27 13.84 -21.95
CA GLY A 385 0.92 12.97 -21.76
C GLY A 385 2.26 13.60 -22.16
N ASN A 386 2.31 14.90 -22.50
CA ASN A 386 3.57 15.56 -22.90
C ASN A 386 4.65 15.54 -21.80
N TRP A 387 4.27 15.31 -20.55
CA TRP A 387 5.17 15.23 -19.40
C TRP A 387 6.04 13.97 -19.40
N GLU A 388 5.67 12.93 -20.16
CA GLU A 388 6.50 11.73 -20.36
C GLU A 388 7.64 11.97 -21.36
N GLN A 389 7.62 13.09 -22.09
CA GLN A 389 8.68 13.42 -23.02
C GLN A 389 9.99 13.67 -22.26
N PRO A 390 11.11 13.06 -22.68
CA PRO A 390 12.41 13.35 -22.09
C PRO A 390 12.71 14.86 -22.10
N ASP A 391 13.35 15.35 -21.03
CA ASP A 391 13.78 16.73 -20.86
C ASP A 391 12.66 17.80 -20.94
N VAL A 392 11.37 17.42 -20.77
CA VAL A 392 10.25 18.37 -20.80
C VAL A 392 10.42 19.53 -19.82
N ASP A 393 10.88 19.27 -18.60
CA ASP A 393 11.15 20.30 -17.58
C ASP A 393 12.15 21.34 -18.09
N ARG A 394 13.24 20.89 -18.72
CA ARG A 394 14.30 21.75 -19.27
C ARG A 394 13.81 22.57 -20.45
N ARG A 395 13.01 21.94 -21.31
CA ARG A 395 12.39 22.62 -22.45
C ARG A 395 11.48 23.74 -21.98
N LEU A 396 10.61 23.48 -21.00
CA LEU A 396 9.72 24.49 -20.41
C LEU A 396 10.50 25.64 -19.76
N LEU A 397 11.57 25.35 -19.02
CA LEU A 397 12.46 26.38 -18.47
C LEU A 397 13.14 27.22 -19.56
N SER A 398 13.56 26.59 -20.65
CA SER A 398 14.20 27.28 -21.79
C SER A 398 13.24 28.16 -22.56
N GLU A 399 12.02 27.68 -22.82
CA GLU A 399 10.95 28.45 -23.44
C GLU A 399 10.59 29.68 -22.58
N ALA A 400 10.49 29.49 -21.26
CA ALA A 400 10.25 30.60 -20.33
C ALA A 400 11.39 31.61 -20.31
N ALA A 401 12.65 31.17 -20.27
CA ALA A 401 13.80 32.06 -20.30
C ALA A 401 13.90 32.83 -21.62
N ALA A 402 13.52 32.23 -22.75
CA ALA A 402 13.47 32.92 -24.04
C ALA A 402 12.45 34.08 -24.06
N ILE A 403 11.37 33.96 -23.28
CA ILE A 403 10.30 34.99 -23.18
C ILE A 403 10.64 36.04 -22.12
N HIS A 404 11.10 35.60 -20.94
CA HIS A 404 11.24 36.44 -19.74
C HIS A 404 12.69 36.83 -19.42
N GLY A 405 13.66 36.32 -20.17
CA GLY A 405 15.10 36.54 -20.00
C GLY A 405 15.76 35.65 -18.94
N LEU A 406 15.05 35.34 -17.85
CA LEU A 406 15.53 34.45 -16.77
C LEU A 406 14.39 33.52 -16.34
N ALA A 407 14.70 32.23 -16.15
CA ALA A 407 13.74 31.27 -15.62
C ALA A 407 14.38 30.36 -14.57
N ALA A 408 13.56 29.89 -13.63
CA ALA A 408 14.00 28.93 -12.63
C ALA A 408 12.88 27.96 -12.24
N SER A 409 13.27 26.76 -11.84
CA SER A 409 12.39 25.77 -11.23
C SER A 409 12.15 26.07 -9.75
N ARG A 410 11.15 25.44 -9.14
CA ARG A 410 10.91 25.53 -7.68
C ARG A 410 11.62 24.42 -6.90
N TYR A 411 12.30 24.78 -5.82
CA TYR A 411 12.87 23.83 -4.86
C TYR A 411 11.76 23.10 -4.11
N GLY A 412 11.89 21.77 -3.95
CA GLY A 412 10.92 20.95 -3.22
C GLY A 412 9.56 20.76 -3.88
N GLN A 413 9.34 21.26 -5.11
CA GLN A 413 8.10 21.00 -5.85
C GLN A 413 8.20 19.65 -6.57
N TYR A 414 7.36 18.68 -6.19
CA TYR A 414 7.29 17.36 -6.81
C TYR A 414 7.13 17.45 -8.34
N ARG A 415 7.93 16.68 -9.09
CA ARG A 415 7.94 16.71 -10.56
C ARG A 415 7.02 15.66 -11.16
N LEU A 416 6.00 16.10 -11.91
CA LEU A 416 5.15 15.18 -12.66
C LEU A 416 5.95 14.39 -13.70
N SER A 417 6.91 15.03 -14.37
CA SER A 417 7.77 14.42 -15.41
C SER A 417 8.60 13.22 -14.91
N ARG A 418 8.67 13.00 -13.59
CA ARG A 418 9.37 11.87 -12.96
C ARG A 418 8.43 10.78 -12.44
N THR A 419 7.12 10.94 -12.63
CA THR A 419 6.11 9.92 -12.33
C THR A 419 6.43 8.63 -13.08
N ARG A 420 6.24 7.48 -12.42
CA ARG A 420 6.45 6.15 -13.00
C ARG A 420 5.13 5.38 -13.06
N PRO A 421 4.44 5.34 -14.22
CA PRO A 421 3.29 4.48 -14.42
C PRO A 421 3.67 3.00 -14.31
N ASP A 422 2.73 2.15 -13.90
CA ASP A 422 2.91 0.70 -13.77
C ASP A 422 4.16 0.32 -12.93
N SER A 423 4.33 0.97 -11.78
CA SER A 423 5.46 0.75 -10.88
C SER A 423 5.02 0.69 -9.42
N ALA A 424 5.49 -0.35 -8.70
CA ALA A 424 5.36 -0.45 -7.26
C ALA A 424 6.40 0.42 -6.51
N VAL A 425 7.44 0.85 -7.21
CA VAL A 425 8.53 1.65 -6.66
C VAL A 425 8.08 3.11 -6.62
N GLU A 426 8.19 3.71 -5.45
CA GLU A 426 7.93 5.13 -5.26
C GLU A 426 8.87 5.98 -6.17
N PRO A 427 8.36 6.97 -6.92
CA PRO A 427 9.17 7.72 -7.86
C PRO A 427 10.01 8.81 -7.17
N ASP A 428 11.20 9.08 -7.70
CA ASP A 428 12.08 10.16 -7.24
C ASP A 428 11.60 11.52 -7.77
N THR A 429 10.51 12.04 -7.21
CA THR A 429 9.84 13.26 -7.69
C THR A 429 10.25 14.51 -6.94
N TYR A 430 10.83 14.41 -5.74
CA TYR A 430 11.16 15.57 -4.91
C TYR A 430 12.56 16.13 -5.25
N PRO A 431 12.69 17.35 -5.82
CA PRO A 431 13.97 17.93 -6.17
C PRO A 431 14.70 18.52 -4.94
N LEU A 432 15.97 18.14 -4.76
CA LEU A 432 16.88 18.68 -3.75
C LEU A 432 17.79 19.78 -4.31
N HIS A 433 17.38 20.42 -5.40
CA HIS A 433 18.14 21.44 -6.11
C HIS A 433 17.19 22.44 -6.79
N VAL A 434 17.76 23.52 -7.29
CA VAL A 434 17.08 24.47 -8.18
C VAL A 434 17.81 24.48 -9.51
N GLU A 435 17.08 24.27 -10.60
CA GLU A 435 17.57 24.51 -11.95
C GLU A 435 17.24 25.94 -12.40
N LEU A 436 18.21 26.63 -12.98
CA LEU A 436 18.12 27.98 -13.50
C LEU A 436 18.55 28.01 -14.97
N ASN A 437 17.82 28.77 -15.77
CA ASN A 437 18.22 29.14 -17.13
C ASN A 437 18.54 30.64 -17.16
N VAL A 438 19.84 30.93 -17.26
CA VAL A 438 20.43 32.28 -17.22
C VAL A 438 21.44 32.43 -18.37
N PRO A 439 21.82 33.67 -18.76
CA PRO A 439 22.74 33.87 -19.87
C PRO A 439 24.07 33.13 -19.69
N LEU A 440 24.56 32.50 -20.76
CA LEU A 440 25.90 31.91 -20.79
C LEU A 440 26.97 32.98 -20.51
N GLY A 441 28.03 32.60 -19.82
CA GLY A 441 29.09 33.51 -19.35
C GLY A 441 28.71 34.34 -18.12
N THR A 442 27.53 34.13 -17.52
CA THR A 442 27.18 34.79 -16.24
C THR A 442 28.18 34.35 -15.17
N PRO A 443 28.88 35.27 -14.49
CA PRO A 443 29.87 34.92 -13.48
C PRO A 443 29.21 34.38 -12.22
N LEU A 444 29.80 33.33 -11.63
CA LEU A 444 29.46 32.81 -10.31
C LEU A 444 30.54 33.20 -9.31
N GLU A 445 30.13 33.63 -8.11
CA GLU A 445 31.02 33.96 -7.01
C GLU A 445 30.85 32.99 -5.83
N SER A 446 31.93 32.75 -5.10
CA SER A 446 31.97 31.89 -3.92
C SER A 446 31.13 32.48 -2.78
N PRO A 447 30.03 31.85 -2.35
CA PRO A 447 29.17 32.39 -1.29
C PRO A 447 29.86 32.50 0.08
N PHE A 448 30.87 31.65 0.33
CA PHE A 448 31.67 31.59 1.54
C PHE A 448 33.12 31.22 1.21
N ALA A 449 34.01 31.24 2.21
CA ALA A 449 35.37 30.73 2.05
C ALA A 449 35.37 29.18 2.04
N GLY A 450 36.07 28.58 1.09
CA GLY A 450 36.02 27.13 0.91
C GLY A 450 37.05 26.59 -0.09
N VAL A 451 37.02 25.28 -0.28
CA VAL A 451 37.90 24.54 -1.20
C VAL A 451 37.08 24.00 -2.36
N VAL A 452 37.61 24.17 -3.57
CA VAL A 452 36.97 23.70 -4.80
C VAL A 452 37.32 22.25 -5.08
N HIS A 453 36.32 21.44 -5.41
CA HIS A 453 36.45 20.07 -5.88
C HIS A 453 35.76 19.94 -7.23
N LYS A 454 36.36 19.16 -8.13
CA LYS A 454 35.82 18.86 -9.45
C LYS A 454 35.67 17.35 -9.59
N SER A 455 34.52 16.91 -10.06
CA SER A 455 34.24 15.52 -10.38
C SER A 455 34.26 15.27 -11.90
N ALA A 456 34.33 14.00 -12.28
CA ALA A 456 34.42 13.58 -13.68
C ALA A 456 33.13 13.84 -14.49
N ASP A 457 31.99 13.95 -13.82
CA ASP A 457 30.67 14.23 -14.41
C ASP A 457 30.41 15.73 -14.64
N GLY A 458 31.40 16.59 -14.36
CA GLY A 458 31.29 18.03 -14.57
C GLY A 458 30.62 18.79 -13.43
N MET A 459 30.35 18.15 -12.28
CA MET A 459 29.95 18.85 -11.06
C MET A 459 31.14 19.63 -10.48
N LEU A 460 30.88 20.90 -10.15
CA LEU A 460 31.77 21.75 -9.37
C LEU A 460 31.23 21.82 -7.94
N GLN A 461 32.06 21.46 -6.97
CA GLN A 461 31.72 21.44 -5.55
C GLN A 461 32.59 22.45 -4.80
N LEU A 462 31.98 23.26 -3.95
CA LEU A 462 32.66 24.21 -3.05
C LEU A 462 32.37 23.84 -1.61
N ASP A 463 33.40 23.42 -0.89
CA ASP A 463 33.29 22.92 0.48
C ASP A 463 33.82 23.91 1.50
N SER A 464 33.02 24.17 2.52
CA SER A 464 33.46 24.78 3.78
C SER A 464 33.58 23.72 4.87
N ALA A 465 33.86 24.14 6.10
CA ALA A 465 33.87 23.23 7.26
C ALA A 465 32.49 22.60 7.56
N GLN A 466 31.38 23.23 7.15
CA GLN A 466 30.03 22.80 7.54
C GLN A 466 29.07 22.59 6.35
N LEU A 467 29.35 23.20 5.21
CA LEU A 467 28.44 23.29 4.07
C LEU A 467 29.17 22.96 2.77
N SER A 468 28.40 22.42 1.82
CA SER A 468 28.83 22.19 0.45
C SER A 468 27.85 22.84 -0.53
N VAL A 469 28.36 23.56 -1.52
CA VAL A 469 27.56 24.04 -2.66
C VAL A 469 27.98 23.26 -3.90
N ARG A 470 27.01 22.61 -4.53
CA ARG A 470 27.21 21.79 -5.73
C ARG A 470 26.55 22.43 -6.92
N LEU A 471 27.31 22.50 -8.02
CA LEU A 471 26.94 23.24 -9.22
C LEU A 471 27.16 22.37 -10.45
N TRP A 472 26.17 22.31 -11.33
CA TRP A 472 26.29 21.73 -12.67
C TRP A 472 26.06 22.81 -13.73
N GLY A 473 26.59 22.61 -14.93
CA GLY A 473 26.49 23.61 -16.01
C GLY A 473 27.44 24.81 -15.83
N VAL A 474 28.55 24.63 -15.10
CA VAL A 474 29.54 25.68 -14.80
C VAL A 474 30.90 25.32 -15.41
N THR A 475 31.53 26.27 -16.09
CA THR A 475 32.96 26.20 -16.43
C THR A 475 33.78 26.97 -15.41
N SER A 476 34.85 26.37 -14.91
CA SER A 476 35.74 27.02 -13.93
C SER A 476 37.20 26.82 -14.33
N PRO A 477 38.02 27.89 -14.36
CA PRO A 477 39.46 27.77 -14.60
C PRO A 477 40.23 27.25 -13.37
N LEU A 478 39.58 27.11 -12.21
CA LEU A 478 40.21 26.69 -10.96
C LEU A 478 40.56 25.20 -10.98
N HIS A 479 41.63 24.78 -10.29
CA HIS A 479 41.95 23.36 -10.12
C HIS A 479 41.29 22.80 -8.86
N SER A 480 41.08 21.48 -8.81
CA SER A 480 40.63 20.82 -7.58
C SER A 480 41.66 21.05 -6.46
N GLY A 481 41.21 21.46 -5.28
CA GLY A 481 42.05 21.91 -4.16
C GLY A 481 42.26 23.43 -4.08
N ALA A 482 41.78 24.21 -5.05
CA ALA A 482 41.88 25.67 -4.99
C ALA A 482 41.07 26.24 -3.82
N ALA A 483 41.70 27.07 -2.99
CA ALA A 483 41.04 27.78 -1.90
C ALA A 483 40.49 29.13 -2.39
N LEU A 484 39.24 29.42 -2.05
CA LEU A 484 38.55 30.66 -2.37
C LEU A 484 38.15 31.40 -1.10
N VAL A 485 38.16 32.73 -1.19
CA VAL A 485 37.49 33.59 -0.21
C VAL A 485 36.09 33.96 -0.69
N LYS A 486 35.24 34.38 0.25
CA LYS A 486 33.89 34.89 -0.05
C LYS A 486 33.94 36.00 -1.13
N GLY A 487 33.07 35.91 -2.13
CA GLY A 487 32.96 36.88 -3.23
C GLY A 487 34.01 36.70 -4.34
N GLN A 488 34.89 35.71 -4.25
CA GLN A 488 35.84 35.42 -5.32
C GLN A 488 35.14 34.65 -6.45
N VAL A 489 35.48 34.97 -7.70
CA VAL A 489 34.94 34.29 -8.89
C VAL A 489 35.25 32.80 -8.84
N LEU A 490 34.20 31.99 -8.87
CA LEU A 490 34.21 30.53 -8.85
C LEU A 490 34.24 29.95 -10.27
N GLY A 491 33.58 30.61 -11.21
CA GLY A 491 33.44 30.16 -12.60
C GLY A 491 32.39 30.98 -13.35
N GLU A 492 31.94 30.47 -14.49
CA GLU A 492 30.90 31.08 -15.31
C GLU A 492 29.88 30.02 -15.78
N VAL A 493 28.65 30.46 -16.04
CA VAL A 493 27.59 29.58 -16.55
C VAL A 493 27.90 29.14 -17.98
N ALA A 494 27.90 27.83 -18.22
CA ALA A 494 28.19 27.22 -19.53
C ALA A 494 27.03 26.35 -20.07
N GLY A 495 25.96 26.18 -19.29
CA GLY A 495 24.75 25.45 -19.67
C GLY A 495 23.64 25.66 -18.62
N PRO A 496 22.59 24.82 -18.62
CA PRO A 496 21.58 24.84 -17.56
C PRO A 496 22.23 24.71 -16.18
N LEU A 497 22.05 25.73 -15.35
CA LEU A 497 22.70 25.82 -14.04
C LEU A 497 21.84 25.10 -13.00
N GLN A 498 22.37 24.05 -12.39
CA GLN A 498 21.73 23.41 -11.24
C GLN A 498 22.50 23.75 -9.97
N VAL A 499 21.78 24.16 -8.92
CA VAL A 499 22.36 24.58 -7.65
C VAL A 499 21.76 23.75 -6.52
N GLN A 500 22.63 23.08 -5.77
CA GLN A 500 22.27 22.28 -4.59
C GLN A 500 23.13 22.71 -3.40
N LEU A 501 22.47 23.01 -2.28
CA LEU A 501 23.12 23.32 -1.00
C LEU A 501 23.02 22.10 -0.08
N CYS A 502 24.13 21.65 0.49
CA CYS A 502 24.20 20.49 1.36
C CYS A 502 24.88 20.81 2.69
N ARG A 503 24.52 20.07 3.73
CA ARG A 503 25.27 19.98 4.98
C ARG A 503 26.39 18.94 4.85
N GLY A 504 27.61 19.35 5.17
CA GLY A 504 28.79 18.49 5.14
C GLY A 504 29.38 18.29 3.74
N ALA A 505 30.71 18.29 3.68
CA ALA A 505 31.49 18.12 2.44
C ALA A 505 31.51 16.67 1.92
N GLN A 506 31.27 15.68 2.79
CA GLN A 506 31.42 14.25 2.48
C GLN A 506 30.10 13.57 2.05
N LEU A 507 28.96 14.22 2.27
CA LEU A 507 27.65 13.67 1.89
C LEU A 507 27.49 13.73 0.38
N ASN A 508 27.03 12.64 -0.24
CA ASN A 508 26.71 12.60 -1.68
C ASN A 508 25.19 12.45 -1.92
N PRO A 509 24.40 13.53 -1.74
CA PRO A 509 22.97 13.49 -1.95
C PRO A 509 22.61 13.36 -3.44
N PRO A 510 21.45 12.75 -3.75
CA PRO A 510 20.93 12.76 -5.12
C PRO A 510 20.35 14.14 -5.48
N LEU A 511 20.10 14.37 -6.77
CA LEU A 511 19.36 15.57 -7.22
C LEU A 511 17.85 15.48 -6.95
N PHE A 512 17.33 14.26 -6.91
CA PHE A 512 15.94 13.92 -6.62
C PHE A 512 15.87 12.80 -5.59
N CYS A 513 14.82 12.80 -4.77
CA CYS A 513 14.55 11.71 -3.85
C CYS A 513 13.05 11.36 -3.86
N THR A 514 12.72 10.23 -3.25
CA THR A 514 11.33 9.80 -3.06
C THR A 514 10.61 10.70 -2.04
N PRO A 515 9.29 10.91 -2.18
CA PRO A 515 8.47 11.62 -1.19
C PRO A 515 8.64 11.11 0.25
N SER A 516 8.66 9.79 0.46
CA SER A 516 8.92 9.18 1.78
C SER A 516 10.23 9.62 2.44
N ARG A 517 11.24 9.99 1.65
CA ARG A 517 12.57 10.44 2.13
C ARG A 517 12.75 11.95 2.05
N ALA A 518 11.77 12.69 1.51
CA ALA A 518 11.90 14.12 1.23
C ALA A 518 12.20 14.94 2.48
N ALA A 519 11.52 14.70 3.60
CA ALA A 519 11.74 15.46 4.84
C ALA A 519 13.18 15.31 5.38
N ALA A 520 13.72 14.09 5.37
CA ALA A 520 15.08 13.82 5.84
C ALA A 520 16.13 14.43 4.90
N TRP A 521 15.95 14.25 3.58
CA TRP A 521 16.85 14.85 2.60
C TRP A 521 16.76 16.38 2.58
N GLN A 522 15.59 16.97 2.72
CA GLN A 522 15.42 18.43 2.79
C GLN A 522 16.16 19.02 4.00
N ALA A 523 16.20 18.29 5.13
CA ALA A 523 16.96 18.72 6.30
C ALA A 523 18.49 18.74 6.03
N LEU A 524 19.00 17.80 5.21
CA LEU A 524 20.41 17.70 4.83
C LEU A 524 20.78 18.58 3.64
N CYS A 525 19.85 18.78 2.71
CA CYS A 525 20.03 19.50 1.46
C CYS A 525 18.97 20.59 1.33
N PRO A 526 18.96 21.62 2.20
CA PRO A 526 17.90 22.62 2.24
C PRO A 526 17.93 23.53 1.01
N SER A 527 16.91 24.37 0.89
CA SER A 527 16.78 25.29 -0.24
C SER A 527 18.02 26.17 -0.46
N PRO A 528 18.50 26.32 -1.71
CA PRO A 528 19.55 27.26 -2.07
C PRO A 528 19.03 28.71 -2.24
N ALA A 529 17.75 29.01 -1.96
CA ALA A 529 17.12 30.33 -2.14
C ALA A 529 17.97 31.50 -1.62
N VAL A 530 18.57 31.32 -0.44
CA VAL A 530 19.44 32.33 0.20
C VAL A 530 20.70 32.61 -0.64
N LEU A 531 21.32 31.58 -1.23
CA LEU A 531 22.51 31.74 -2.07
C LEU A 531 22.17 32.45 -3.39
N LEU A 532 20.98 32.16 -3.91
CA LEU A 532 20.49 32.70 -5.17
C LEU A 532 19.90 34.11 -5.03
N GLY A 533 19.51 34.52 -3.82
CA GLY A 533 18.73 35.75 -3.62
C GLY A 533 17.37 35.68 -4.31
N LEU A 534 16.80 34.48 -4.44
CA LEU A 534 15.59 34.18 -5.20
C LEU A 534 14.59 33.41 -4.34
N ALA A 535 13.33 33.85 -4.30
CA ALA A 535 12.24 33.15 -3.62
C ALA A 535 11.75 31.95 -4.48
N CYS A 536 12.58 30.92 -4.59
CA CYS A 536 12.33 29.75 -5.44
C CYS A 536 11.70 28.54 -4.71
N ASP A 537 11.29 28.67 -3.46
CA ASP A 537 10.69 27.56 -2.73
C ASP A 537 9.28 27.23 -3.26
N ALA A 538 8.92 25.96 -3.23
CA ALA A 538 7.56 25.51 -3.45
C ALA A 538 6.66 25.97 -2.30
N GLU A 539 5.39 26.20 -2.61
CA GLU A 539 4.38 26.37 -1.57
C GLU A 539 4.26 25.07 -0.75
N PRO A 540 4.03 25.16 0.57
CA PRO A 540 3.79 23.97 1.38
C PRO A 540 2.58 23.18 0.87
N GLU A 541 2.72 21.86 0.81
CA GLU A 541 1.59 20.97 0.51
C GLU A 541 0.50 21.10 1.59
N ILE A 542 -0.76 20.92 1.17
CA ILE A 542 -1.88 20.84 2.10
C ILE A 542 -1.76 19.54 2.90
N ASP A 543 -1.85 19.65 4.22
CA ASP A 543 -1.88 18.49 5.12
C ASP A 543 -3.07 17.56 4.75
N PRO A 544 -2.80 16.31 4.34
CA PRO A 544 -3.84 15.37 3.93
C PRO A 544 -4.82 15.05 5.06
N ASP A 545 -4.36 14.97 6.31
CA ASP A 545 -5.22 14.69 7.47
C ASP A 545 -6.19 15.86 7.72
N ALA A 546 -5.68 17.09 7.63
CA ALA A 546 -6.50 18.29 7.74
C ALA A 546 -7.53 18.40 6.59
N LEU A 547 -7.15 18.00 5.37
CA LEU A 547 -8.06 17.98 4.22
C LEU A 547 -9.16 16.93 4.39
N LEU A 548 -8.82 15.73 4.85
CA LEU A 548 -9.78 14.66 5.13
C LEU A 548 -10.73 15.06 6.26
N ALA A 549 -10.23 15.67 7.33
CA ALA A 549 -11.07 16.21 8.41
C ALA A 549 -12.07 17.28 7.90
N ARG A 550 -11.66 18.15 6.96
CA ARG A 550 -12.57 19.11 6.32
C ARG A 550 -13.64 18.42 5.47
N ARG A 551 -13.30 17.32 4.79
CA ARG A 551 -14.27 16.48 4.08
C ARG A 551 -15.28 15.89 5.07
N ASP A 552 -14.82 15.26 6.14
CA ASP A 552 -15.69 14.59 7.12
C ASP A 552 -16.63 15.58 7.84
N ALA A 553 -16.18 16.82 8.03
CA ALA A 553 -17.00 17.88 8.58
C ALA A 553 -18.10 18.39 7.62
N SER A 554 -17.95 18.20 6.31
CA SER A 554 -18.83 18.76 5.27
C SER A 554 -19.68 17.73 4.51
N PHE A 555 -19.20 16.49 4.37
CA PHE A 555 -19.90 15.41 3.68
C PHE A 555 -20.73 14.58 4.67
N ALA A 556 -21.92 14.16 4.23
CA ALA A 556 -22.73 13.24 5.02
C ALA A 556 -22.01 11.88 5.15
N ARG A 557 -22.04 11.28 6.35
CA ARG A 557 -21.37 9.98 6.63
C ARG A 557 -21.83 8.82 5.73
N SER A 558 -23.00 8.93 5.10
CA SER A 558 -23.47 7.96 4.11
C SER A 558 -22.67 8.00 2.81
N GLN A 559 -21.95 9.08 2.52
CA GLN A 559 -21.07 9.23 1.36
C GLN A 559 -19.65 8.75 1.69
N LYS A 560 -19.44 7.43 1.58
CA LYS A 560 -18.16 6.77 1.89
C LYS A 560 -17.04 7.19 0.93
N HIS A 561 -15.80 6.97 1.36
CA HIS A 561 -14.61 6.97 0.51
C HIS A 561 -13.92 5.61 0.58
N TYR A 562 -13.05 5.32 -0.38
CA TYR A 562 -12.20 4.13 -0.35
C TYR A 562 -11.05 4.33 0.63
N TYR A 563 -10.64 3.24 1.27
CA TYR A 563 -9.54 3.18 2.25
C TYR A 563 -9.74 4.05 3.51
N ILE A 564 -9.05 3.71 4.59
CA ILE A 564 -9.07 4.49 5.83
C ILE A 564 -8.25 5.77 5.65
N ASP A 565 -7.08 5.66 5.04
CA ASP A 565 -6.17 6.76 4.70
C ASP A 565 -6.04 6.87 3.16
N PRO A 566 -6.99 7.55 2.49
CA PRO A 566 -6.98 7.71 1.05
C PRO A 566 -5.90 8.70 0.59
N PRO A 567 -5.09 8.36 -0.44
CA PRO A 567 -4.17 9.34 -1.01
C PRO A 567 -4.94 10.47 -1.73
N ARG A 568 -4.36 11.67 -1.74
CA ARG A 568 -4.92 12.85 -2.41
C ARG A 568 -4.68 12.80 -3.92
N ILE A 569 -5.68 12.36 -4.67
CA ILE A 569 -5.64 12.27 -6.14
C ILE A 569 -6.22 13.55 -6.77
N GLU A 570 -5.41 14.25 -7.56
CA GLU A 570 -5.86 15.46 -8.28
C GLU A 570 -5.52 15.47 -9.77
N ARG A 571 -4.85 14.43 -10.26
CA ARG A 571 -4.59 14.24 -11.67
C ARG A 571 -4.90 12.82 -12.08
N GLY A 572 -5.34 12.64 -13.31
CA GLY A 572 -5.44 11.33 -13.93
C GLY A 572 -4.94 11.37 -15.36
N TRP A 573 -4.44 10.25 -15.83
CA TRP A 573 -3.93 10.08 -17.18
C TRP A 573 -4.13 8.64 -17.63
N ARG A 574 -4.87 8.44 -18.73
CA ARG A 574 -5.23 7.10 -19.23
C ARG A 574 -5.87 6.25 -18.10
N ASN A 575 -5.33 5.07 -17.83
CA ASN A 575 -5.74 4.16 -16.76
C ASN A 575 -5.03 4.42 -15.42
N HIS A 576 -4.51 5.63 -15.19
CA HIS A 576 -3.79 6.00 -13.97
C HIS A 576 -4.43 7.18 -13.24
N LEU A 577 -4.36 7.11 -11.92
CA LEU A 577 -4.63 8.19 -10.96
C LEU A 577 -3.28 8.65 -10.39
N ILE A 578 -3.06 9.96 -10.26
CA ILE A 578 -1.78 10.53 -9.83
C ILE A 578 -2.03 11.45 -8.63
N ASP A 579 -1.29 11.19 -7.54
CA ASP A 579 -1.35 12.03 -6.35
C ASP A 579 -0.45 13.28 -6.46
N MET A 580 -0.57 14.17 -5.47
CA MET A 580 0.21 15.43 -5.43
C MET A 580 1.72 15.24 -5.26
N GLN A 581 2.17 14.04 -4.90
CA GLN A 581 3.59 13.70 -4.80
C GLN A 581 4.12 13.08 -6.10
N GLY A 582 3.27 12.92 -7.12
CA GLY A 582 3.62 12.33 -8.41
C GLY A 582 3.66 10.80 -8.39
N ARG A 583 3.08 10.14 -7.38
CA ARG A 583 2.91 8.69 -7.41
C ARG A 583 1.73 8.32 -8.30
N SER A 584 1.96 7.37 -9.21
CA SER A 584 0.94 6.82 -10.09
C SER A 584 0.30 5.59 -9.45
N TYR A 585 -1.03 5.52 -9.52
CA TYR A 585 -1.83 4.38 -9.12
C TYR A 585 -2.57 3.84 -10.35
N LEU A 586 -2.37 2.56 -10.66
CA LEU A 586 -3.13 1.87 -11.69
C LEU A 586 -4.59 1.72 -11.25
N ASP A 587 -5.50 2.19 -12.09
CA ASP A 587 -6.93 2.23 -11.82
C ASP A 587 -7.63 0.98 -12.35
N MET A 588 -7.93 0.05 -11.43
CA MET A 588 -8.68 -1.17 -11.74
C MET A 588 -10.18 -1.05 -11.45
N LEU A 589 -10.67 0.14 -11.13
CA LEU A 589 -12.00 0.35 -10.57
C LEU A 589 -12.88 1.27 -11.40
N ASN A 590 -12.38 2.17 -12.24
CA ASN A 590 -13.25 3.20 -12.83
C ASN A 590 -13.72 2.88 -14.25
N ASN A 591 -14.89 2.25 -14.35
CA ASN A 591 -15.64 2.12 -15.61
C ASN A 591 -16.39 3.39 -16.03
N VAL A 592 -16.40 4.43 -15.19
CA VAL A 592 -16.93 5.76 -15.53
C VAL A 592 -16.01 6.46 -16.52
N ALA A 593 -14.69 6.39 -16.31
CA ALA A 593 -13.68 6.93 -17.22
C ALA A 593 -13.38 5.92 -18.34
N VAL A 594 -14.36 5.61 -19.19
CA VAL A 594 -14.24 4.60 -20.26
C VAL A 594 -13.04 4.84 -21.19
N LEU A 595 -12.74 6.09 -21.54
CA LEU A 595 -11.61 6.50 -22.38
C LEU A 595 -10.30 6.60 -21.59
N GLY A 596 -10.37 6.49 -20.26
CA GLY A 596 -9.32 6.91 -19.34
C GLY A 596 -9.44 8.37 -18.91
N HIS A 597 -8.61 8.73 -17.95
CA HIS A 597 -8.55 10.03 -17.31
C HIS A 597 -7.76 11.04 -18.15
N GLY A 598 -8.15 12.31 -18.08
CA GLY A 598 -7.41 13.41 -18.70
C GLY A 598 -7.41 13.40 -20.24
N HIS A 599 -8.37 12.74 -20.89
CA HIS A 599 -8.42 12.67 -22.35
C HIS A 599 -8.64 14.06 -22.99
N PRO A 600 -7.71 14.58 -23.80
CA PRO A 600 -7.72 15.99 -24.25
C PRO A 600 -8.94 16.37 -25.08
N ARG A 601 -9.47 15.44 -25.91
CA ARG A 601 -10.68 15.69 -26.70
C ARG A 601 -11.90 16.01 -25.84
N MET A 602 -12.01 15.42 -24.63
CA MET A 602 -13.16 15.68 -23.75
C MET A 602 -13.14 17.13 -23.25
N ALA A 603 -11.98 17.62 -22.81
CA ALA A 603 -11.82 19.00 -22.38
C ALA A 603 -12.11 20.00 -23.52
N ALA A 604 -11.59 19.74 -24.71
CA ALA A 604 -11.81 20.59 -25.89
C ALA A 604 -13.29 20.66 -26.30
N VAL A 605 -13.97 19.50 -26.39
CA VAL A 605 -15.39 19.42 -26.74
C VAL A 605 -16.26 20.11 -25.69
N ALA A 606 -16.01 19.84 -24.41
CA ALA A 606 -16.74 20.46 -23.32
C ALA A 606 -16.58 21.99 -23.33
N ALA A 607 -15.34 22.49 -23.38
CA ALA A 607 -15.04 23.92 -23.40
C ALA A 607 -15.69 24.62 -24.60
N ARG A 608 -15.59 24.01 -25.79
CA ARG A 608 -16.20 24.54 -27.01
C ARG A 608 -17.72 24.60 -26.93
N GLN A 609 -18.37 23.54 -26.44
CA GLN A 609 -19.83 23.55 -26.36
C GLN A 609 -20.34 24.51 -25.29
N TRP A 610 -19.63 24.62 -24.16
CA TRP A 610 -19.93 25.61 -23.12
C TRP A 610 -19.82 27.06 -23.61
N SER A 611 -18.89 27.36 -24.52
CA SER A 611 -18.77 28.70 -25.11
C SER A 611 -19.87 29.02 -26.14
N LEU A 612 -20.72 28.07 -26.50
CA LEU A 612 -21.80 28.24 -27.50
C LEU A 612 -23.18 28.25 -26.85
N LEU A 613 -23.63 27.11 -26.32
CA LEU A 613 -24.96 26.94 -25.73
C LEU A 613 -24.97 25.71 -24.84
N ASN A 614 -25.53 25.84 -23.64
CA ASN A 614 -25.89 24.69 -22.81
C ASN A 614 -27.23 24.95 -22.12
N THR A 615 -28.28 24.23 -22.55
CA THR A 615 -29.66 24.44 -22.11
C THR A 615 -30.43 23.12 -22.10
N ASN A 616 -31.70 23.15 -21.67
CA ASN A 616 -32.58 21.98 -21.62
C ASN A 616 -33.12 21.56 -23.00
N SER A 617 -33.60 20.32 -23.09
CA SER A 617 -34.10 19.65 -24.32
C SER A 617 -35.47 20.14 -24.84
N ARG A 618 -36.08 21.18 -24.26
CA ARG A 618 -37.27 21.82 -24.88
C ARG A 618 -36.91 22.77 -26.01
N PHE A 619 -35.66 23.23 -26.06
CA PHE A 619 -35.14 23.98 -27.19
C PHE A 619 -34.68 23.04 -28.29
N HIS A 620 -34.77 23.49 -29.53
CA HIS A 620 -34.41 22.70 -30.70
C HIS A 620 -32.92 22.91 -31.07
N TYR A 621 -32.14 21.84 -31.08
CA TYR A 621 -30.72 21.84 -31.48
C TYR A 621 -30.35 20.48 -32.07
N ALA A 622 -29.38 20.46 -32.99
CA ALA A 622 -29.00 19.24 -33.71
C ALA A 622 -28.40 18.16 -32.80
N ALA A 623 -27.57 18.56 -31.83
CA ALA A 623 -26.78 17.62 -31.03
C ALA A 623 -27.60 16.53 -30.31
N ILE A 624 -28.83 16.83 -29.85
CA ILE A 624 -29.69 15.82 -29.22
C ILE A 624 -30.25 14.81 -30.23
N ALA A 625 -30.58 15.26 -31.44
CA ALA A 625 -31.03 14.40 -32.51
C ALA A 625 -29.86 13.51 -32.99
N ASP A 626 -28.72 14.12 -33.33
CA ASP A 626 -27.52 13.43 -33.80
C ASP A 626 -27.07 12.34 -32.80
N PHE A 627 -27.04 12.69 -31.51
CA PHE A 627 -26.64 11.73 -30.49
C PHE A 627 -27.67 10.61 -30.30
N SER A 628 -28.97 10.91 -30.35
CA SER A 628 -30.02 9.90 -30.27
C SER A 628 -29.97 8.93 -31.46
N GLU A 629 -29.73 9.43 -32.67
CA GLU A 629 -29.56 8.61 -33.87
C GLU A 629 -28.36 7.66 -33.74
N ARG A 630 -27.25 8.14 -33.19
CA ARG A 630 -26.08 7.30 -32.92
C ARG A 630 -26.34 6.20 -31.89
N LEU A 631 -27.07 6.49 -30.83
CA LEU A 631 -27.47 5.47 -29.85
C LEU A 631 -28.40 4.42 -30.47
N LEU A 632 -29.36 4.86 -31.30
CA LEU A 632 -30.27 3.96 -31.99
C LEU A 632 -29.55 3.05 -32.99
N ALA A 633 -28.55 3.57 -33.70
CA ALA A 633 -27.72 2.79 -34.62
C ALA A 633 -26.92 1.67 -33.92
N LEU A 634 -26.63 1.83 -32.63
CA LEU A 634 -25.98 0.82 -31.78
C LEU A 634 -26.97 -0.11 -31.07
N SER A 635 -28.27 0.17 -31.15
CA SER A 635 -29.33 -0.59 -30.47
C SER A 635 -29.96 -1.65 -31.39
N PRO A 636 -30.69 -2.63 -30.83
CA PRO A 636 -31.47 -3.57 -31.63
C PRO A 636 -32.42 -2.86 -32.60
N SER A 637 -32.58 -3.40 -33.82
CA SER A 637 -33.29 -2.73 -34.93
C SER A 637 -34.78 -2.44 -34.68
N ASN A 638 -35.38 -3.07 -33.67
CA ASN A 638 -36.76 -2.83 -33.26
C ASN A 638 -36.91 -1.67 -32.25
N MET A 639 -35.82 -1.08 -31.75
CA MET A 639 -35.84 0.08 -30.85
C MET A 639 -35.68 1.38 -31.63
N ASP A 640 -36.60 2.33 -31.44
CA ASP A 640 -36.68 3.58 -32.22
C ASP A 640 -36.95 4.82 -31.35
N ARG A 641 -36.77 4.72 -30.02
CA ARG A 641 -36.95 5.82 -29.07
C ARG A 641 -35.83 5.90 -28.04
N VAL A 642 -35.43 7.13 -27.74
CA VAL A 642 -34.41 7.46 -26.72
C VAL A 642 -34.96 8.52 -25.78
N PHE A 643 -34.82 8.29 -24.48
CA PHE A 643 -34.92 9.33 -23.45
C PHE A 643 -33.52 9.58 -22.87
N LEU A 644 -33.11 10.85 -22.78
CA LEU A 644 -31.84 11.24 -22.17
C LEU A 644 -32.05 11.73 -20.73
N VAL A 645 -31.21 11.25 -19.82
CA VAL A 645 -31.20 11.52 -18.38
C VAL A 645 -29.76 11.78 -17.91
N ASN A 646 -29.54 11.96 -16.60
CA ASN A 646 -28.24 12.38 -16.07
C ASN A 646 -27.48 11.25 -15.34
N SER A 647 -28.13 10.11 -15.07
CA SER A 647 -27.51 9.00 -14.34
C SER A 647 -28.19 7.67 -14.64
N GLY A 648 -27.55 6.56 -14.25
CA GLY A 648 -28.16 5.22 -14.33
C GLY A 648 -29.37 5.08 -13.40
N THR A 649 -29.32 5.72 -12.22
CA THR A 649 -30.46 5.79 -11.29
C THR A 649 -31.68 6.41 -11.96
N GLU A 650 -31.53 7.56 -12.63
CA GLU A 650 -32.63 8.21 -13.36
C GLU A 650 -33.12 7.36 -14.53
N ALA A 651 -32.21 6.65 -15.21
CA ALA A 651 -32.57 5.76 -16.32
C ALA A 651 -33.42 4.58 -15.84
N ASN A 652 -33.04 3.95 -14.73
CA ASN A 652 -33.78 2.83 -14.15
C ASN A 652 -35.13 3.27 -13.56
N ASP A 653 -35.20 4.43 -12.90
CA ASP A 653 -36.48 4.99 -12.46
C ASP A 653 -37.44 5.22 -13.63
N LEU A 654 -36.94 5.81 -14.72
CA LEU A 654 -37.75 6.05 -15.91
C LEU A 654 -38.17 4.73 -16.58
N ALA A 655 -37.28 3.74 -16.64
CA ALA A 655 -37.59 2.42 -17.20
C ALA A 655 -38.68 1.69 -16.40
N ILE A 656 -38.65 1.75 -15.07
CA ILE A 656 -39.72 1.21 -14.21
C ILE A 656 -41.03 1.94 -14.47
N ARG A 657 -40.99 3.27 -14.61
CA ARG A 657 -42.19 4.06 -14.93
C ARG A 657 -42.77 3.72 -16.30
N LEU A 658 -41.92 3.51 -17.31
CA LEU A 658 -42.32 3.07 -18.64
C LEU A 658 -42.95 1.67 -18.60
N ALA A 659 -42.39 0.75 -17.80
CA ALA A 659 -42.96 -0.57 -17.59
C ALA A 659 -44.37 -0.51 -16.97
N TRP A 660 -44.57 0.35 -15.97
CA TRP A 660 -45.89 0.60 -15.38
C TRP A 660 -46.89 1.14 -16.39
N ALA A 661 -46.52 2.19 -17.12
CA ALA A 661 -47.41 2.82 -18.09
C ALA A 661 -47.81 1.87 -19.23
N TYR A 662 -46.87 1.08 -19.75
CA TYR A 662 -47.13 0.16 -20.87
C TYR A 662 -47.98 -1.05 -20.47
N SER A 663 -47.67 -1.66 -19.33
CA SER A 663 -48.36 -2.88 -18.86
C SER A 663 -49.71 -2.61 -18.17
N GLY A 664 -49.90 -1.39 -17.64
CA GLY A 664 -50.98 -1.06 -16.70
C GLY A 664 -50.80 -1.67 -15.30
N GLY A 665 -49.67 -2.33 -15.03
CA GLY A 665 -49.35 -2.98 -13.76
C GLY A 665 -48.41 -2.19 -12.86
N ARG A 666 -48.15 -2.72 -11.66
CA ARG A 666 -47.18 -2.16 -10.70
C ARG A 666 -46.11 -3.14 -10.26
N ASP A 667 -46.37 -4.43 -10.39
CA ASP A 667 -45.52 -5.48 -9.85
C ASP A 667 -44.27 -5.68 -10.71
N MET A 668 -43.09 -5.58 -10.10
CA MET A 668 -41.80 -5.75 -10.75
C MET A 668 -41.10 -6.98 -10.18
N LEU A 669 -40.60 -7.83 -11.07
CA LEU A 669 -39.60 -8.83 -10.71
C LEU A 669 -38.22 -8.18 -10.76
N SER A 670 -37.41 -8.40 -9.72
CA SER A 670 -36.00 -8.03 -9.69
C SER A 670 -35.18 -9.21 -9.18
N VAL A 671 -33.87 -9.12 -9.24
CA VAL A 671 -32.99 -10.25 -8.89
C VAL A 671 -32.25 -9.95 -7.58
N LEU A 672 -32.06 -10.95 -6.71
CA LEU A 672 -31.34 -10.79 -5.44
C LEU A 672 -29.86 -10.41 -5.64
N GLU A 673 -29.25 -9.68 -4.71
CA GLU A 673 -27.86 -9.14 -4.77
C GLU A 673 -27.62 -8.03 -5.83
N ALA A 674 -28.62 -7.69 -6.67
CA ALA A 674 -28.50 -6.70 -7.73
C ALA A 674 -28.53 -5.24 -7.20
N TYR A 675 -27.95 -4.32 -7.99
CA TYR A 675 -28.00 -2.87 -7.72
C TYR A 675 -28.38 -2.08 -8.98
N HIS A 676 -29.45 -1.30 -8.86
CA HIS A 676 -30.04 -0.50 -9.95
C HIS A 676 -30.08 1.00 -9.66
N GLY A 677 -29.71 1.45 -8.45
CA GLY A 677 -29.65 2.88 -8.12
C GLY A 677 -30.14 3.18 -6.71
N TRP A 678 -30.18 4.47 -6.39
CA TRP A 678 -30.40 4.96 -5.01
C TRP A 678 -31.67 5.80 -4.84
N SER A 679 -32.37 6.17 -5.93
CA SER A 679 -33.68 6.83 -5.86
C SER A 679 -34.76 5.83 -5.44
N VAL A 680 -35.95 6.32 -5.07
CA VAL A 680 -36.98 5.49 -4.44
C VAL A 680 -37.35 4.23 -5.26
N ALA A 681 -37.55 4.34 -6.58
CA ALA A 681 -37.95 3.18 -7.39
C ALA A 681 -36.75 2.29 -7.75
N ALA A 682 -35.59 2.87 -8.11
CA ALA A 682 -34.37 2.14 -8.39
C ALA A 682 -33.83 1.39 -7.16
N ASP A 683 -33.82 2.00 -5.98
CA ASP A 683 -33.47 1.33 -4.71
C ASP A 683 -34.51 0.24 -4.40
N ALA A 684 -35.80 0.48 -4.65
CA ALA A 684 -36.84 -0.52 -4.38
C ALA A 684 -36.61 -1.84 -5.12
N VAL A 685 -36.02 -1.83 -6.32
CA VAL A 685 -35.67 -3.07 -7.04
C VAL A 685 -34.25 -3.57 -6.75
N SER A 686 -33.46 -2.83 -5.97
CA SER A 686 -32.08 -3.17 -5.57
C SER A 686 -32.03 -3.95 -4.25
N THR A 687 -31.26 -5.03 -4.22
CA THR A 687 -31.31 -6.03 -3.13
C THR A 687 -29.94 -6.36 -2.53
N SER A 688 -28.86 -5.77 -3.05
CA SER A 688 -27.51 -5.80 -2.47
C SER A 688 -27.48 -5.36 -1.01
N ILE A 689 -26.98 -6.23 -0.12
CA ILE A 689 -26.83 -5.89 1.31
C ILE A 689 -25.52 -5.16 1.58
N ALA A 690 -24.54 -5.26 0.68
CA ALA A 690 -23.33 -4.44 0.71
C ALA A 690 -23.65 -2.94 0.57
N ASP A 691 -24.61 -2.58 -0.29
CA ASP A 691 -25.04 -1.19 -0.50
C ASP A 691 -26.07 -0.73 0.53
N ASN A 692 -27.06 -1.57 0.84
CA ASN A 692 -28.09 -1.32 1.84
C ASN A 692 -28.30 -2.55 2.74
N PRO A 693 -27.75 -2.56 3.97
CA PRO A 693 -27.88 -3.69 4.89
C PRO A 693 -29.32 -4.08 5.25
N LYS A 694 -30.30 -3.21 4.98
CA LYS A 694 -31.72 -3.47 5.22
C LYS A 694 -32.48 -3.88 3.96
N ALA A 695 -31.82 -3.98 2.81
CA ALA A 695 -32.46 -4.16 1.51
C ALA A 695 -33.51 -5.28 1.52
N LEU A 696 -33.18 -6.45 2.07
CA LEU A 696 -34.09 -7.61 2.10
C LEU A 696 -35.35 -7.42 2.96
N SER A 697 -35.34 -6.46 3.88
CA SER A 697 -36.45 -6.16 4.78
C SER A 697 -37.24 -4.90 4.39
N SER A 698 -36.69 -4.07 3.50
CA SER A 698 -37.24 -2.75 3.18
C SER A 698 -37.90 -2.65 1.81
N ARG A 699 -37.96 -3.74 1.03
CA ARG A 699 -38.58 -3.71 -0.30
C ARG A 699 -40.11 -3.58 -0.20
N PRO A 700 -40.73 -2.74 -1.05
CA PRO A 700 -42.17 -2.58 -1.07
C PRO A 700 -42.86 -3.81 -1.66
N ASP A 701 -44.16 -3.93 -1.41
CA ASP A 701 -45.01 -5.08 -1.77
C ASP A 701 -45.22 -5.30 -3.29
N TRP A 702 -44.82 -4.34 -4.12
CA TRP A 702 -44.83 -4.44 -5.58
C TRP A 702 -43.51 -4.96 -6.15
N VAL A 703 -42.48 -5.18 -5.32
CA VAL A 703 -41.21 -5.76 -5.75
C VAL A 703 -41.15 -7.22 -5.33
N HIS A 704 -40.82 -8.08 -6.29
CA HIS A 704 -40.75 -9.53 -6.12
C HIS A 704 -39.35 -10.02 -6.47
N PRO A 705 -38.41 -10.01 -5.52
CA PRO A 705 -37.05 -10.50 -5.76
C PRO A 705 -37.07 -12.00 -6.09
N VAL A 706 -36.31 -12.39 -7.11
CA VAL A 706 -36.07 -13.80 -7.50
C VAL A 706 -34.65 -14.21 -7.10
N THR A 707 -34.42 -15.51 -6.91
CA THR A 707 -33.11 -16.04 -6.52
C THR A 707 -31.99 -15.52 -7.42
N ALA A 708 -30.86 -15.11 -6.81
CA ALA A 708 -29.68 -14.63 -7.52
C ALA A 708 -29.04 -15.78 -8.33
N PRO A 709 -29.01 -15.71 -9.66
CA PRO A 709 -28.46 -16.77 -10.49
C PRO A 709 -26.92 -16.69 -10.48
N ASN A 710 -26.28 -17.60 -9.74
CA ASN A 710 -24.83 -17.69 -9.63
C ASN A 710 -24.37 -19.14 -9.85
N THR A 711 -23.68 -19.39 -10.96
CA THR A 711 -23.26 -20.74 -11.38
C THR A 711 -22.10 -21.31 -10.55
N TYR A 712 -21.40 -20.49 -9.77
CA TYR A 712 -20.25 -20.91 -8.98
C TYR A 712 -20.62 -21.21 -7.52
N ARG A 713 -21.17 -20.22 -6.81
CA ARG A 713 -21.45 -20.30 -5.36
C ARG A 713 -22.94 -20.22 -5.01
N GLY A 714 -23.80 -19.95 -6.00
CA GLY A 714 -25.25 -19.86 -5.80
C GLY A 714 -25.90 -21.18 -5.40
N GLU A 715 -27.21 -21.12 -5.14
CA GLU A 715 -28.03 -22.27 -4.73
C GLU A 715 -27.98 -23.42 -5.74
N PHE A 716 -27.97 -23.08 -7.03
CA PHE A 716 -27.82 -24.03 -8.13
C PHE A 716 -26.53 -23.73 -8.91
N ARG A 717 -25.67 -24.73 -9.04
CA ARG A 717 -24.31 -24.58 -9.60
C ARG A 717 -24.18 -25.23 -10.96
N GLY A 718 -23.19 -24.78 -11.73
CA GLY A 718 -22.87 -25.29 -13.05
C GLY A 718 -23.70 -24.65 -14.18
N PRO A 719 -23.34 -24.92 -15.44
CA PRO A 719 -23.93 -24.28 -16.60
C PRO A 719 -25.39 -24.67 -16.84
N ASP A 720 -25.82 -25.86 -16.40
CA ASP A 720 -27.18 -26.37 -16.61
C ASP A 720 -28.20 -25.90 -15.55
N SER A 721 -27.79 -24.99 -14.66
CA SER A 721 -28.61 -24.51 -13.53
C SER A 721 -29.73 -23.54 -13.90
N ALA A 722 -29.83 -23.10 -15.17
CA ALA A 722 -30.81 -22.11 -15.60
C ALA A 722 -32.27 -22.49 -15.26
N PRO A 723 -32.76 -23.72 -15.53
CA PRO A 723 -34.13 -24.10 -15.22
C PRO A 723 -34.43 -24.04 -13.71
N ASP A 724 -33.43 -24.29 -12.86
CA ASP A 724 -33.60 -24.25 -11.41
C ASP A 724 -33.84 -22.82 -10.89
N TYR A 725 -33.08 -21.85 -11.41
CA TYR A 725 -33.30 -20.43 -11.09
C TYR A 725 -34.61 -19.90 -11.67
N VAL A 726 -35.00 -20.35 -12.87
CA VAL A 726 -36.28 -19.95 -13.50
C VAL A 726 -37.48 -20.33 -12.63
N ARG A 727 -37.42 -21.42 -11.85
CA ARG A 727 -38.52 -21.77 -10.92
C ARG A 727 -38.84 -20.68 -9.90
N SER A 728 -37.84 -19.91 -9.45
CA SER A 728 -38.10 -18.77 -8.55
C SER A 728 -38.91 -17.68 -9.24
N VAL A 729 -38.71 -17.50 -10.56
CA VAL A 729 -39.47 -16.56 -11.38
C VAL A 729 -40.90 -17.05 -11.53
N GLU A 730 -41.09 -18.32 -11.92
CA GLU A 730 -42.41 -18.94 -12.06
C GLU A 730 -43.23 -18.86 -10.77
N HIS A 731 -42.59 -19.09 -9.61
CA HIS A 731 -43.21 -18.99 -8.30
C HIS A 731 -43.74 -17.59 -7.99
N ASN A 732 -42.93 -16.55 -8.20
CA ASN A 732 -43.38 -15.18 -7.98
C ASN A 732 -44.45 -14.75 -8.98
N LEU A 733 -44.34 -15.20 -10.24
CA LEU A 733 -45.37 -14.98 -11.25
C LEU A 733 -46.71 -15.64 -10.88
N ALA A 734 -46.70 -16.85 -10.31
CA ALA A 734 -47.89 -17.53 -9.81
C ALA A 734 -48.54 -16.73 -8.67
N LYS A 735 -47.75 -16.25 -7.69
CA LYS A 735 -48.25 -15.42 -6.59
C LYS A 735 -48.89 -14.11 -7.04
N ILE A 736 -48.28 -13.43 -8.01
CA ILE A 736 -48.83 -12.20 -8.60
C ILE A 736 -50.19 -12.50 -9.25
N ALA A 737 -50.28 -13.60 -10.00
CA ALA A 737 -51.51 -14.03 -10.65
C ALA A 737 -52.61 -14.43 -9.64
N GLU A 738 -52.27 -15.18 -8.58
CA GLU A 738 -53.18 -15.54 -7.48
C GLU A 738 -53.74 -14.30 -6.78
N SER A 739 -52.90 -13.26 -6.65
CA SER A 739 -53.28 -11.97 -6.07
C SER A 739 -54.06 -11.07 -7.03
N LYS A 740 -54.30 -11.53 -8.28
CA LYS A 740 -54.95 -10.77 -9.37
C LYS A 740 -54.29 -9.41 -9.63
N ARG A 741 -52.97 -9.34 -9.42
CA ARG A 741 -52.16 -8.15 -9.71
C ARG A 741 -51.56 -8.26 -11.11
N GLN A 742 -51.29 -7.13 -11.73
CA GLN A 742 -50.69 -7.07 -13.07
C GLN A 742 -49.17 -6.88 -12.96
N LEU A 743 -48.43 -7.81 -13.58
CA LEU A 743 -46.99 -7.71 -13.74
C LEU A 743 -46.67 -6.54 -14.67
N ALA A 744 -45.78 -5.66 -14.23
CA ALA A 744 -45.25 -4.59 -15.03
C ALA A 744 -44.01 -4.97 -15.81
N GLY A 745 -43.10 -5.73 -15.19
CA GLY A 745 -41.91 -6.18 -15.87
C GLY A 745 -40.88 -6.87 -15.01
N PHE A 746 -39.73 -7.10 -15.61
CA PHE A 746 -38.55 -7.68 -15.00
C PHE A 746 -37.34 -6.78 -15.28
N ILE A 747 -36.54 -6.52 -14.26
CA ILE A 747 -35.28 -5.76 -14.39
C ILE A 747 -34.10 -6.61 -13.91
N CYS A 748 -33.02 -6.64 -14.70
CA CYS A 748 -31.76 -7.25 -14.29
C CYS A 748 -30.54 -6.60 -14.94
N GLU A 749 -29.41 -6.71 -14.26
CA GLU A 749 -28.09 -6.59 -14.90
C GLU A 749 -27.87 -7.86 -15.75
N PRO A 750 -27.57 -7.75 -17.07
CA PRO A 750 -27.38 -8.94 -17.92
C PRO A 750 -26.16 -9.79 -17.56
N VAL A 751 -25.19 -9.17 -16.88
CA VAL A 751 -24.11 -9.81 -16.14
C VAL A 751 -24.08 -9.16 -14.77
N TYR A 752 -23.96 -9.96 -13.72
CA TYR A 752 -24.07 -9.52 -12.34
C TYR A 752 -22.90 -8.61 -11.94
N GLY A 753 -23.06 -7.31 -12.16
CA GLY A 753 -22.00 -6.34 -11.98
C GLY A 753 -21.69 -6.08 -10.51
N ASN A 754 -22.73 -5.87 -9.70
CA ASN A 754 -22.56 -5.65 -8.27
C ASN A 754 -21.97 -6.86 -7.53
N ALA A 755 -22.35 -8.07 -7.93
CA ALA A 755 -21.85 -9.30 -7.33
C ALA A 755 -20.46 -9.73 -7.83
N GLY A 756 -19.80 -8.96 -8.69
CA GLY A 756 -18.42 -9.21 -9.11
C GLY A 756 -18.23 -9.78 -10.50
N GLY A 757 -19.10 -9.44 -11.46
CA GLY A 757 -18.97 -9.84 -12.86
C GLY A 757 -19.42 -11.28 -13.13
N ILE A 758 -20.41 -11.76 -12.37
CA ILE A 758 -20.89 -13.14 -12.46
C ILE A 758 -21.79 -13.29 -13.69
N ALA A 759 -21.44 -14.23 -14.57
CA ALA A 759 -22.26 -14.53 -15.75
C ALA A 759 -23.54 -15.26 -15.34
N LEU A 760 -24.65 -14.93 -16.01
CA LEU A 760 -25.90 -15.65 -15.82
C LEU A 760 -25.80 -17.07 -16.43
N PRO A 761 -26.50 -18.08 -15.87
CA PRO A 761 -26.59 -19.40 -16.48
C PRO A 761 -27.07 -19.29 -17.94
N PRO A 762 -26.45 -20.03 -18.89
CA PRO A 762 -26.85 -20.01 -20.29
C PRO A 762 -28.35 -20.21 -20.50
N GLY A 763 -28.99 -19.29 -21.25
CA GLY A 763 -30.40 -19.37 -21.59
C GLY A 763 -31.37 -18.93 -20.49
N TYR A 764 -30.87 -18.42 -19.35
CA TYR A 764 -31.71 -17.92 -18.26
C TYR A 764 -32.59 -16.75 -18.72
N LEU A 765 -32.01 -15.68 -19.28
CA LEU A 765 -32.80 -14.50 -19.71
C LEU A 765 -33.79 -14.85 -20.82
N LYS A 766 -33.44 -15.78 -21.71
CA LYS A 766 -34.32 -16.24 -22.79
C LYS A 766 -35.62 -16.83 -22.22
N GLN A 767 -35.53 -17.65 -21.18
CA GLN A 767 -36.69 -18.25 -20.51
C GLN A 767 -37.47 -17.21 -19.71
N VAL A 768 -36.78 -16.37 -18.92
CA VAL A 768 -37.43 -15.34 -18.09
C VAL A 768 -38.17 -14.32 -18.96
N TYR A 769 -37.56 -13.83 -20.04
CA TYR A 769 -38.20 -12.83 -20.91
C TYR A 769 -39.46 -13.38 -21.59
N ALA A 770 -39.46 -14.66 -21.97
CA ALA A 770 -40.64 -15.31 -22.52
C ALA A 770 -41.79 -15.34 -21.50
N LEU A 771 -41.50 -15.76 -20.26
CA LEU A 771 -42.49 -15.83 -19.17
C LEU A 771 -43.08 -14.46 -18.79
N VAL A 772 -42.23 -13.42 -18.78
CA VAL A 772 -42.63 -12.05 -18.46
C VAL A 772 -43.56 -11.48 -19.54
N ARG A 773 -43.19 -11.66 -20.81
CA ARG A 773 -43.98 -11.17 -21.96
C ARG A 773 -45.31 -11.90 -22.12
N GLU A 774 -45.38 -13.19 -21.82
CA GLU A 774 -46.63 -13.95 -21.80
C GLU A 774 -47.67 -13.36 -20.84
N ARG A 775 -47.21 -12.63 -19.81
CA ARG A 775 -48.05 -11.95 -18.81
C ARG A 775 -48.25 -10.46 -19.07
N GLY A 776 -47.81 -9.97 -20.24
CA GLY A 776 -47.94 -8.57 -20.64
C GLY A 776 -46.93 -7.60 -20.00
N GLY A 777 -45.92 -8.11 -19.29
CA GLY A 777 -44.83 -7.30 -18.74
C GLY A 777 -43.73 -7.03 -19.77
N VAL A 778 -42.83 -6.09 -19.45
CA VAL A 778 -41.64 -5.76 -20.26
C VAL A 778 -40.34 -6.19 -19.58
N CYS A 779 -39.30 -6.42 -20.38
CA CYS A 779 -37.99 -6.83 -19.91
C CYS A 779 -36.98 -5.68 -20.00
N ILE A 780 -36.38 -5.30 -18.88
CA ILE A 780 -35.44 -4.19 -18.75
C ILE A 780 -34.02 -4.75 -18.56
N ALA A 781 -33.12 -4.43 -19.48
CA ALA A 781 -31.69 -4.73 -19.35
C ALA A 781 -30.95 -3.49 -18.79
N ASP A 782 -30.39 -3.64 -17.59
CA ASP A 782 -29.52 -2.64 -16.98
C ASP A 782 -28.08 -2.80 -17.50
N GLU A 783 -27.74 -2.02 -18.51
CA GLU A 783 -26.45 -2.03 -19.20
C GLU A 783 -25.45 -1.03 -18.61
N VAL A 784 -25.76 -0.42 -17.46
CA VAL A 784 -24.94 0.66 -16.87
C VAL A 784 -23.53 0.20 -16.53
N GLN A 785 -23.32 -1.08 -16.20
CA GLN A 785 -22.01 -1.64 -15.86
C GLN A 785 -21.26 -2.20 -17.07
N VAL A 786 -21.97 -2.92 -17.95
CA VAL A 786 -21.39 -3.84 -18.94
C VAL A 786 -21.64 -3.47 -20.41
N GLY A 787 -22.46 -2.45 -20.68
CA GLY A 787 -22.62 -1.90 -22.01
C GLY A 787 -21.35 -1.18 -22.52
N TYR A 788 -21.45 -0.60 -23.72
CA TYR A 788 -20.34 0.12 -24.37
C TYR A 788 -19.12 -0.78 -24.66
N GLY A 789 -19.36 -2.02 -25.07
CA GLY A 789 -18.28 -2.92 -25.53
C GLY A 789 -17.41 -3.49 -24.40
N ARG A 790 -17.78 -3.25 -23.15
CA ARG A 790 -16.94 -3.53 -21.97
C ARG A 790 -16.57 -5.01 -21.85
N MET A 791 -17.47 -5.91 -22.24
CA MET A 791 -17.28 -7.35 -22.22
C MET A 791 -16.38 -7.88 -23.34
N GLY A 792 -15.93 -7.02 -24.25
CA GLY A 792 -15.05 -7.36 -25.37
C GLY A 792 -15.80 -7.97 -26.55
N GLU A 793 -16.42 -9.13 -26.41
CA GLU A 793 -17.16 -9.77 -27.52
C GLU A 793 -18.50 -9.08 -27.82
N PHE A 794 -19.09 -8.43 -26.82
CA PHE A 794 -20.45 -7.87 -26.89
C PHE A 794 -20.43 -6.37 -26.67
N PHE A 795 -21.26 -5.64 -27.44
CA PHE A 795 -21.47 -4.22 -27.20
C PHE A 795 -22.42 -4.00 -26.03
N TRP A 796 -23.47 -4.82 -25.96
CA TRP A 796 -24.44 -4.90 -24.86
C TRP A 796 -24.35 -6.25 -24.17
N GLY A 797 -24.34 -6.28 -22.83
CA GLY A 797 -24.23 -7.52 -22.07
C GLY A 797 -25.35 -8.52 -22.34
N PHE A 798 -26.58 -8.08 -22.64
CA PHE A 798 -27.68 -9.00 -22.96
C PHE A 798 -27.44 -9.87 -24.21
N GLU A 799 -26.51 -9.47 -25.09
CA GLU A 799 -26.15 -10.22 -26.30
C GLU A 799 -25.53 -11.58 -25.95
N GLU A 800 -24.87 -11.70 -24.80
CA GLU A 800 -24.32 -12.96 -24.29
C GLU A 800 -25.41 -14.03 -24.12
N GLN A 801 -26.62 -13.63 -23.73
CA GLN A 801 -27.77 -14.51 -23.54
C GLN A 801 -28.59 -14.71 -24.82
N GLY A 802 -28.21 -14.06 -25.93
CA GLY A 802 -28.90 -14.14 -27.21
C GLY A 802 -30.34 -13.62 -27.18
N VAL A 803 -30.59 -12.58 -26.36
CA VAL A 803 -31.93 -11.98 -26.19
C VAL A 803 -31.94 -10.52 -26.63
N VAL A 804 -33.14 -9.99 -26.91
CA VAL A 804 -33.38 -8.56 -27.12
C VAL A 804 -34.33 -8.08 -26.01
N PRO A 805 -33.95 -7.11 -25.15
CA PRO A 805 -34.84 -6.56 -24.13
C PRO A 805 -35.92 -5.67 -24.74
N ASP A 806 -36.86 -5.23 -23.90
CA ASP A 806 -37.87 -4.25 -24.28
C ASP A 806 -37.42 -2.82 -23.97
N ILE A 807 -36.60 -2.66 -22.92
CA ILE A 807 -36.00 -1.39 -22.51
C ILE A 807 -34.52 -1.63 -22.18
N ILE A 808 -33.63 -0.74 -22.64
CA ILE A 808 -32.22 -0.69 -22.25
C ILE A 808 -31.99 0.56 -21.40
N THR A 809 -31.31 0.42 -20.26
CA THR A 809 -30.85 1.55 -19.47
C THR A 809 -29.33 1.62 -19.44
N MET A 810 -28.77 2.83 -19.51
CA MET A 810 -27.32 3.03 -19.64
C MET A 810 -26.86 4.36 -19.05
N ALA A 811 -25.61 4.45 -18.59
CA ALA A 811 -24.96 5.66 -18.05
C ALA A 811 -23.43 5.44 -17.94
N LYS A 812 -22.81 5.90 -16.84
CA LYS A 812 -21.38 5.71 -16.47
C LYS A 812 -20.42 6.02 -17.64
N GLY A 813 -19.94 4.99 -18.33
CA GLY A 813 -18.98 5.13 -19.43
C GLY A 813 -19.48 6.04 -20.55
N MET A 814 -20.80 6.14 -20.74
CA MET A 814 -21.47 6.97 -21.74
C MET A 814 -20.98 8.43 -21.80
N GLY A 815 -20.60 9.00 -20.66
CA GLY A 815 -20.17 10.39 -20.56
C GLY A 815 -18.69 10.58 -20.21
N ASN A 816 -17.90 9.52 -20.06
CA ASN A 816 -16.52 9.56 -19.54
C ASN A 816 -16.36 10.45 -18.28
N GLY A 817 -17.36 10.44 -17.38
CA GLY A 817 -17.42 11.30 -16.19
C GLY A 817 -18.46 12.43 -16.24
N GLN A 818 -18.90 12.86 -17.42
CA GLN A 818 -20.03 13.79 -17.56
C GLN A 818 -21.34 13.13 -17.12
N PRO A 819 -22.20 13.79 -16.31
CA PRO A 819 -23.53 13.28 -15.99
C PRO A 819 -24.37 13.08 -17.27
N LEU A 820 -24.59 11.81 -17.58
CA LEU A 820 -25.29 11.36 -18.78
C LEU A 820 -25.77 9.92 -18.60
N GLY A 821 -27.02 9.69 -18.95
CA GLY A 821 -27.62 8.38 -19.08
C GLY A 821 -28.72 8.38 -20.14
N ALA A 822 -29.18 7.20 -20.52
CA ALA A 822 -30.27 7.05 -21.47
C ALA A 822 -31.15 5.85 -21.18
N VAL A 823 -32.38 5.93 -21.68
CA VAL A 823 -33.32 4.83 -21.81
C VAL A 823 -33.64 4.66 -23.29
N ILE A 824 -33.33 3.48 -23.84
CA ILE A 824 -33.61 3.13 -25.23
C ILE A 824 -34.75 2.11 -25.25
N THR A 825 -35.78 2.34 -26.06
CA THR A 825 -36.98 1.49 -26.07
C THR A 825 -37.71 1.55 -27.43
N ARG A 826 -38.80 0.80 -27.53
CA ARG A 826 -39.73 0.80 -28.66
C ARG A 826 -40.76 1.93 -28.52
N ARG A 827 -41.22 2.46 -29.66
CA ARG A 827 -42.26 3.47 -29.76
C ARG A 827 -43.45 3.24 -28.85
N GLU A 828 -44.05 2.05 -28.89
CA GLU A 828 -45.27 1.73 -28.16
C GLU A 828 -45.08 1.77 -26.64
N ILE A 829 -43.88 1.52 -26.14
CA ILE A 829 -43.55 1.62 -24.70
C ILE A 829 -43.33 3.09 -24.31
N ALA A 830 -42.59 3.83 -25.14
CA ALA A 830 -42.34 5.26 -24.92
C ALA A 830 -43.64 6.08 -24.92
N GLU A 831 -44.53 5.84 -25.88
CA GLU A 831 -45.78 6.57 -26.07
C GLU A 831 -46.85 6.16 -25.05
N ALA A 832 -46.73 4.98 -24.41
CA ALA A 832 -47.61 4.62 -23.29
C ALA A 832 -47.48 5.59 -22.10
N LEU A 833 -46.27 6.15 -21.87
CA LEU A 833 -46.07 7.15 -20.82
C LEU A 833 -46.79 8.46 -21.11
N GLU A 834 -46.97 8.82 -22.39
CA GLU A 834 -47.67 10.05 -22.79
C GLU A 834 -49.12 10.07 -22.28
N ALA A 835 -49.76 8.89 -22.21
CA ALA A 835 -51.10 8.73 -21.64
C ALA A 835 -51.15 9.08 -20.14
N GLU A 836 -50.02 8.99 -19.42
CA GLU A 836 -49.89 9.39 -18.02
C GLU A 836 -49.33 10.82 -17.84
N GLY A 837 -48.92 11.47 -18.93
CA GLY A 837 -48.43 12.85 -18.97
C GLY A 837 -47.05 13.00 -19.62
N TYR A 838 -46.49 14.20 -19.48
CA TYR A 838 -45.24 14.59 -20.11
C TYR A 838 -44.01 14.27 -19.23
N PHE A 839 -42.92 13.79 -19.86
CA PHE A 839 -41.62 13.57 -19.21
C PHE A 839 -40.62 14.70 -19.48
N PHE A 840 -39.90 15.13 -18.46
CA PHE A 840 -38.82 16.11 -18.56
C PHE A 840 -37.66 15.81 -17.62
N SER A 841 -36.45 15.84 -18.16
CA SER A 841 -35.23 15.96 -17.37
C SER A 841 -34.54 17.27 -17.72
N SER A 842 -34.37 18.17 -16.74
CA SER A 842 -33.90 19.54 -16.98
C SER A 842 -32.53 19.61 -17.67
N ALA A 843 -31.60 18.75 -17.28
CA ALA A 843 -30.27 18.63 -17.88
C ALA A 843 -30.14 17.43 -18.83
N GLY A 844 -31.14 16.53 -18.84
CA GLY A 844 -31.19 15.37 -19.71
C GLY A 844 -31.20 15.79 -21.17
N GLY A 845 -30.17 15.35 -21.89
CA GLY A 845 -29.97 15.70 -23.30
C GLY A 845 -29.39 17.08 -23.56
N SER A 846 -28.83 17.76 -22.55
CA SER A 846 -28.18 19.07 -22.76
C SER A 846 -27.14 19.04 -23.90
N PRO A 847 -26.93 20.15 -24.64
CA PRO A 847 -25.98 20.19 -25.75
C PRO A 847 -24.57 19.72 -25.36
N VAL A 848 -24.08 20.08 -24.17
CA VAL A 848 -22.75 19.65 -23.70
C VAL A 848 -22.69 18.14 -23.48
N SER A 849 -23.70 17.55 -22.83
CA SER A 849 -23.72 16.10 -22.60
C SER A 849 -23.86 15.33 -23.92
N CYS A 850 -24.65 15.82 -24.88
CA CYS A 850 -24.78 15.18 -26.19
C CYS A 850 -23.45 15.20 -26.97
N GLN A 851 -22.78 16.36 -27.01
CA GLN A 851 -21.48 16.49 -27.69
C GLN A 851 -20.40 15.62 -27.04
N ILE A 852 -20.37 15.55 -25.71
CA ILE A 852 -19.47 14.65 -24.99
C ILE A 852 -19.80 13.19 -25.31
N GLY A 853 -21.07 12.78 -25.26
CA GLY A 853 -21.50 11.43 -25.57
C GLY A 853 -21.13 10.99 -26.99
N MET A 854 -21.29 11.88 -27.99
CA MET A 854 -20.82 11.64 -29.35
C MET A 854 -19.29 11.51 -29.41
N ALA A 855 -18.57 12.40 -28.75
CA ALA A 855 -17.10 12.35 -28.73
C ALA A 855 -16.57 11.09 -28.04
N VAL A 856 -17.26 10.56 -27.03
CA VAL A 856 -16.91 9.26 -26.41
C VAL A 856 -17.00 8.14 -27.42
N LEU A 857 -18.11 8.06 -28.16
CA LEU A 857 -18.29 7.04 -29.19
C LEU A 857 -17.24 7.16 -30.31
N ASP A 858 -16.90 8.38 -30.73
CA ASP A 858 -15.86 8.62 -31.74
C ASP A 858 -14.50 8.13 -31.27
N VAL A 859 -14.07 8.50 -30.05
CA VAL A 859 -12.77 8.08 -29.50
C VAL A 859 -12.72 6.56 -29.34
N MET A 860 -13.80 5.94 -28.86
CA MET A 860 -13.86 4.48 -28.73
C MET A 860 -13.63 3.77 -30.06
N GLU A 861 -14.18 4.30 -31.15
CA GLU A 861 -14.00 3.78 -32.49
C GLU A 861 -12.58 4.06 -33.03
N GLU A 862 -12.13 5.32 -32.96
CA GLU A 862 -10.83 5.78 -33.46
C GLU A 862 -9.64 5.09 -32.76
N GLU A 863 -9.71 4.97 -31.43
CA GLU A 863 -8.66 4.34 -30.60
C GLU A 863 -8.88 2.82 -30.41
N LYS A 864 -9.90 2.25 -31.06
CA LYS A 864 -10.22 0.81 -31.03
C LYS A 864 -10.39 0.26 -29.62
N LEU A 865 -11.05 1.01 -28.74
CA LEU A 865 -11.17 0.67 -27.32
C LEU A 865 -12.01 -0.60 -27.10
N TRP A 866 -13.02 -0.85 -27.93
CA TRP A 866 -13.80 -2.08 -27.87
C TRP A 866 -12.97 -3.32 -28.23
N GLU A 867 -12.20 -3.24 -29.33
CA GLU A 867 -11.24 -4.29 -29.72
C GLU A 867 -10.17 -4.50 -28.63
N ASN A 868 -9.70 -3.42 -27.99
CA ASN A 868 -8.75 -3.52 -26.88
C ASN A 868 -9.33 -4.33 -25.70
N ALA A 869 -10.59 -4.08 -25.32
CA ALA A 869 -11.25 -4.86 -24.28
C ALA A 869 -11.39 -6.34 -24.66
N LYS A 870 -11.60 -6.66 -25.93
CA LYS A 870 -11.60 -8.04 -26.41
C LYS A 870 -10.21 -8.68 -26.30
N VAL A 871 -9.20 -8.06 -26.92
CA VAL A 871 -7.85 -8.65 -27.06
C VAL A 871 -7.08 -8.61 -25.73
N VAL A 872 -6.96 -7.44 -25.11
CA VAL A 872 -6.22 -7.28 -23.85
C VAL A 872 -7.02 -7.82 -22.67
N GLY A 873 -8.35 -7.70 -22.67
CA GLY A 873 -9.19 -8.34 -21.66
C GLY A 873 -9.12 -9.87 -21.70
N GLY A 874 -9.02 -10.47 -22.90
CA GLY A 874 -8.76 -11.91 -23.05
C GLY A 874 -7.41 -12.33 -22.44
N HIS A 875 -6.34 -11.58 -22.70
CA HIS A 875 -5.03 -11.79 -22.05
C HIS A 875 -5.13 -11.64 -20.53
N PHE A 876 -5.87 -10.63 -20.06
CA PHE A 876 -6.06 -10.38 -18.63
C PHE A 876 -6.75 -11.56 -17.94
N LYS A 877 -7.88 -12.03 -18.48
CA LYS A 877 -8.60 -13.19 -17.93
C LYS A 877 -7.71 -14.44 -17.87
N ALA A 878 -7.01 -14.78 -18.95
CA ALA A 878 -6.13 -15.95 -18.99
C ALA A 878 -5.01 -15.87 -17.92
N ARG A 879 -4.44 -14.69 -17.71
CA ARG A 879 -3.43 -14.47 -16.67
C ARG A 879 -3.97 -14.61 -15.26
N LEU A 880 -5.21 -14.16 -14.99
CA LEU A 880 -5.87 -14.34 -13.71
C LEU A 880 -6.24 -15.81 -13.47
N GLU A 881 -6.75 -16.51 -14.48
CA GLU A 881 -7.09 -17.93 -14.38
C GLU A 881 -5.87 -18.79 -14.03
N ALA A 882 -4.69 -18.45 -14.57
CA ALA A 882 -3.44 -19.12 -14.23
C ALA A 882 -3.05 -18.98 -12.74
N LEU A 883 -3.62 -18.03 -11.99
CA LEU A 883 -3.41 -17.92 -10.55
C LEU A 883 -4.20 -18.97 -9.76
N ILE A 884 -5.32 -19.48 -10.30
CA ILE A 884 -6.13 -20.53 -9.65
C ILE A 884 -5.25 -21.75 -9.37
N ASP A 885 -4.43 -22.18 -10.32
CA ASP A 885 -3.59 -23.38 -10.13
C ASP A 885 -2.43 -23.17 -9.15
N ARG A 886 -2.04 -21.92 -8.92
CA ARG A 886 -0.88 -21.55 -8.09
C ARG A 886 -1.23 -21.23 -6.65
N TYR A 887 -2.39 -20.60 -6.43
CA TYR A 887 -2.76 -20.05 -5.13
C TYR A 887 -4.11 -20.62 -4.66
N PRO A 888 -4.14 -21.43 -3.60
CA PRO A 888 -5.38 -22.03 -3.09
C PRO A 888 -6.49 -21.03 -2.76
N LEU A 889 -6.11 -19.81 -2.37
CA LEU A 889 -7.03 -18.72 -2.03
C LEU A 889 -7.83 -18.23 -3.26
N VAL A 890 -7.31 -18.39 -4.47
CA VAL A 890 -8.00 -17.99 -5.72
C VAL A 890 -8.97 -19.11 -6.12
N GLY A 891 -10.26 -18.84 -5.98
CA GLY A 891 -11.33 -19.81 -6.22
C GLY A 891 -11.85 -19.82 -7.65
N ALA A 892 -12.13 -18.63 -8.19
CA ALA A 892 -12.67 -18.47 -9.54
C ALA A 892 -12.32 -17.11 -10.15
N VAL A 893 -12.32 -17.07 -11.48
CA VAL A 893 -12.24 -15.83 -12.27
C VAL A 893 -13.52 -15.70 -13.08
N HIS A 894 -14.24 -14.60 -12.87
CA HIS A 894 -15.55 -14.32 -13.46
C HIS A 894 -15.44 -13.30 -14.59
N GLY A 895 -16.48 -13.24 -15.43
CA GLY A 895 -16.67 -12.21 -16.44
C GLY A 895 -15.83 -12.36 -17.72
N SER A 896 -15.78 -11.29 -18.51
CA SER A 896 -15.03 -11.21 -19.78
C SER A 896 -14.62 -9.78 -20.12
N GLY A 897 -13.70 -9.63 -21.08
CA GLY A 897 -13.19 -8.34 -21.51
C GLY A 897 -12.55 -7.56 -20.36
N PHE A 898 -12.98 -6.32 -20.16
CA PHE A 898 -12.57 -5.50 -19.01
C PHE A 898 -13.65 -5.41 -17.92
N TYR A 899 -14.51 -6.43 -17.82
CA TYR A 899 -15.38 -6.63 -16.67
C TYR A 899 -15.10 -8.01 -16.08
N LEU A 900 -14.17 -8.06 -15.13
CA LEU A 900 -13.68 -9.31 -14.54
C LEU A 900 -13.88 -9.30 -13.03
N GLY A 901 -13.94 -10.50 -12.45
CA GLY A 901 -13.95 -10.71 -11.01
C GLY A 901 -12.92 -11.76 -10.62
N VAL A 902 -12.24 -11.59 -9.49
CA VAL A 902 -11.43 -12.67 -8.88
C VAL A 902 -12.02 -12.99 -7.52
N GLU A 903 -12.61 -14.16 -7.37
CA GLU A 903 -13.24 -14.59 -6.13
C GLU A 903 -12.24 -15.34 -5.25
N LEU A 904 -12.05 -14.84 -4.03
CA LEU A 904 -11.17 -15.44 -3.03
C LEU A 904 -11.96 -16.28 -2.03
N ILE A 905 -11.51 -17.51 -1.80
CA ILE A 905 -12.15 -18.49 -0.92
C ILE A 905 -11.10 -19.24 -0.09
N ARG A 906 -11.47 -19.66 1.11
CA ARG A 906 -10.56 -20.40 2.00
C ARG A 906 -10.52 -21.89 1.69
N ASN A 907 -11.58 -22.42 1.09
CA ASN A 907 -11.69 -23.85 0.82
C ASN A 907 -12.55 -24.11 -0.42
N ARG A 908 -12.03 -24.94 -1.34
CA ARG A 908 -12.65 -25.21 -2.65
C ARG A 908 -13.90 -26.08 -2.61
N ASP A 909 -14.09 -26.86 -1.55
CA ASP A 909 -15.27 -27.72 -1.41
C ASP A 909 -16.44 -26.96 -0.80
N THR A 910 -16.16 -26.19 0.26
CA THR A 910 -17.16 -25.40 1.00
C THR A 910 -17.44 -24.04 0.35
N LEU A 911 -16.49 -23.51 -0.43
CA LEU A 911 -16.51 -22.15 -0.99
C LEU A 911 -16.64 -21.06 0.08
N GLU A 912 -16.07 -21.29 1.27
CA GLU A 912 -16.04 -20.30 2.35
C GLU A 912 -15.36 -19.00 1.86
N PRO A 913 -16.05 -17.84 1.91
CA PRO A 913 -15.49 -16.55 1.48
C PRO A 913 -14.26 -16.13 2.29
N ALA A 914 -13.24 -15.58 1.62
CA ALA A 914 -12.03 -15.06 2.25
C ALA A 914 -12.09 -13.52 2.44
N THR A 915 -13.12 -13.03 3.12
CA THR A 915 -13.46 -11.59 3.22
C THR A 915 -12.32 -10.73 3.79
N GLU A 916 -11.73 -11.17 4.90
CA GLU A 916 -10.67 -10.44 5.58
C GLU A 916 -9.37 -10.43 4.75
N GLU A 917 -9.04 -11.57 4.14
CA GLU A 917 -7.89 -11.73 3.25
C GLU A 917 -8.03 -10.86 2.00
N THR A 918 -9.23 -10.77 1.39
CA THR A 918 -9.49 -9.88 0.26
C THR A 918 -9.28 -8.41 0.64
N THR A 919 -9.67 -8.01 1.85
CA THR A 919 -9.48 -6.64 2.34
C THR A 919 -8.00 -6.32 2.54
N ALA A 920 -7.25 -7.21 3.20
CA ALA A 920 -5.80 -7.08 3.36
C ALA A 920 -5.09 -7.02 1.99
N LEU A 921 -5.50 -7.87 1.04
CA LEU A 921 -4.98 -7.85 -0.33
C LEU A 921 -5.19 -6.49 -1.01
N CYS A 922 -6.40 -5.91 -0.93
CA CYS A 922 -6.67 -4.61 -1.55
C CYS A 922 -5.84 -3.49 -0.92
N ASN A 923 -5.64 -3.51 0.40
CA ASN A 923 -4.79 -2.54 1.09
C ASN A 923 -3.34 -2.67 0.64
N ARG A 924 -2.83 -3.90 0.52
CA ARG A 924 -1.47 -4.16 0.05
C ARG A 924 -1.27 -3.75 -1.40
N LEU A 925 -2.23 -4.02 -2.29
CA LEU A 925 -2.18 -3.54 -3.68
C LEU A 925 -2.10 -2.02 -3.78
N ARG A 926 -2.77 -1.28 -2.88
CA ARG A 926 -2.66 0.19 -2.83
C ARG A 926 -1.24 0.64 -2.53
N GLU A 927 -0.56 0.00 -1.58
CA GLU A 927 0.86 0.27 -1.27
C GLU A 927 1.78 -0.05 -2.45
N LEU A 928 1.37 -0.99 -3.31
CA LEU A 928 2.07 -1.34 -4.56
C LEU A 928 1.63 -0.48 -5.76
N GLY A 929 0.86 0.61 -5.55
CA GLY A 929 0.48 1.53 -6.61
C GLY A 929 -0.70 1.05 -7.47
N ILE A 930 -1.62 0.27 -6.89
CA ILE A 930 -2.82 -0.24 -7.59
C ILE A 930 -4.06 0.06 -6.76
N PHE A 931 -5.07 0.69 -7.35
CA PHE A 931 -6.37 0.84 -6.70
C PHE A 931 -7.27 -0.36 -6.97
N MET A 932 -7.59 -1.10 -5.91
CA MET A 932 -8.49 -2.23 -5.94
C MET A 932 -9.44 -2.22 -4.74
N GLN A 933 -10.65 -2.76 -4.93
CA GLN A 933 -11.67 -2.86 -3.90
C GLN A 933 -12.40 -4.20 -4.00
N PRO A 934 -12.84 -4.74 -2.85
CA PRO A 934 -13.73 -5.88 -2.81
C PRO A 934 -15.16 -5.50 -3.24
N THR A 935 -15.94 -6.49 -3.67
CA THR A 935 -17.36 -6.35 -4.02
C THR A 935 -18.13 -7.64 -3.72
N GLY A 936 -19.44 -7.64 -4.01
CA GLY A 936 -20.37 -8.70 -3.60
C GLY A 936 -20.74 -8.63 -2.11
N ASP A 937 -21.81 -9.31 -1.73
CA ASP A 937 -22.35 -9.26 -0.36
C ASP A 937 -21.40 -9.80 0.71
N TYR A 938 -20.44 -10.63 0.31
CA TYR A 938 -19.40 -11.20 1.18
C TYR A 938 -18.08 -10.45 1.09
N LEU A 939 -17.95 -9.44 0.21
CA LEU A 939 -16.74 -8.65 0.01
C LEU A 939 -15.46 -9.48 -0.24
N ASN A 940 -15.59 -10.65 -0.87
CA ASN A 940 -14.48 -11.57 -1.15
C ASN A 940 -14.06 -11.58 -2.64
N ILE A 941 -14.67 -10.74 -3.48
CA ILE A 941 -14.40 -10.69 -4.93
C ILE A 941 -13.71 -9.38 -5.29
N LEU A 942 -12.55 -9.44 -5.96
CA LEU A 942 -11.90 -8.26 -6.54
C LEU A 942 -12.70 -7.76 -7.74
N LYS A 943 -13.15 -6.51 -7.72
CA LYS A 943 -13.95 -5.92 -8.80
C LYS A 943 -13.09 -5.26 -9.87
N ILE A 944 -12.82 -5.97 -10.96
CA ILE A 944 -11.90 -5.49 -12.00
C ILE A 944 -12.69 -4.86 -13.14
N LYS A 945 -12.65 -3.53 -13.22
CA LYS A 945 -13.33 -2.73 -14.25
C LYS A 945 -12.52 -1.49 -14.68
N PRO A 946 -11.29 -1.67 -15.17
CA PRO A 946 -10.39 -0.57 -15.48
C PRO A 946 -10.89 0.25 -16.69
N PRO A 947 -10.36 1.46 -16.97
CA PRO A 947 -10.62 2.17 -18.23
C PRO A 947 -10.37 1.31 -19.49
N MET A 948 -11.10 1.52 -20.59
CA MET A 948 -10.96 0.69 -21.81
C MET A 948 -9.63 0.91 -22.54
N VAL A 949 -8.89 1.96 -22.19
CA VAL A 949 -7.54 2.28 -22.69
C VAL A 949 -6.43 1.47 -22.00
N THR A 950 -6.78 0.61 -21.03
CA THR A 950 -5.83 -0.19 -20.26
C THR A 950 -4.95 -1.04 -21.18
N SER A 951 -3.64 -0.95 -20.95
CA SER A 951 -2.64 -1.60 -21.78
C SER A 951 -2.35 -3.02 -21.29
N ARG A 952 -1.74 -3.83 -22.17
CA ARG A 952 -1.22 -5.14 -21.79
C ARG A 952 -0.14 -5.05 -20.70
N GLN A 953 0.69 -4.01 -20.73
CA GLN A 953 1.72 -3.77 -19.70
C GLN A 953 1.08 -3.53 -18.33
N SER A 954 0.02 -2.73 -18.27
CA SER A 954 -0.69 -2.45 -17.01
C SER A 954 -1.41 -3.69 -16.47
N VAL A 955 -1.96 -4.52 -17.37
CA VAL A 955 -2.48 -5.86 -17.01
C VAL A 955 -1.37 -6.73 -16.43
N ASP A 956 -0.21 -6.78 -17.08
CA ASP A 956 0.90 -7.60 -16.60
C ASP A 956 1.38 -7.14 -15.22
N PHE A 957 1.55 -5.82 -15.03
CA PHE A 957 1.89 -5.23 -13.73
C PHE A 957 0.87 -5.58 -12.64
N PHE A 958 -0.43 -5.47 -12.93
CA PHE A 958 -1.47 -5.83 -11.96
C PHE A 958 -1.41 -7.29 -11.54
N VAL A 959 -1.33 -8.22 -12.49
CA VAL A 959 -1.32 -9.65 -12.18
C VAL A 959 -0.04 -10.03 -11.43
N ASP A 960 1.10 -9.42 -11.80
CA ASP A 960 2.38 -9.66 -11.11
C ASP A 960 2.34 -9.18 -9.65
N MET A 961 1.74 -8.01 -9.40
CA MET A 961 1.56 -7.52 -8.02
C MET A 961 0.53 -8.33 -7.24
N LEU A 962 -0.56 -8.75 -7.87
CA LEU A 962 -1.53 -9.66 -7.26
C LEU A 962 -0.87 -10.98 -6.84
N ALA A 963 -0.03 -11.56 -7.72
CA ALA A 963 0.74 -12.77 -7.40
C ALA A 963 1.74 -12.52 -6.27
N LYS A 964 2.46 -11.38 -6.26
CA LYS A 964 3.36 -10.99 -5.16
C LYS A 964 2.62 -11.00 -3.81
N VAL A 965 1.45 -10.36 -3.72
CA VAL A 965 0.69 -10.30 -2.46
C VAL A 965 0.16 -11.68 -2.05
N LEU A 966 -0.29 -12.51 -2.99
CA LEU A 966 -0.69 -13.89 -2.69
C LEU A 966 0.49 -14.74 -2.17
N GLU A 967 1.72 -14.45 -2.59
CA GLU A 967 2.95 -15.11 -2.10
C GLU A 967 3.45 -14.61 -0.75
N GLU A 968 2.99 -13.43 -0.29
CA GLU A 968 3.36 -12.82 1.00
C GLU A 968 2.65 -13.51 2.19
N GLY A 969 1.58 -14.28 1.95
CA GLY A 969 0.88 -15.07 2.97
C GLY A 969 -0.22 -14.28 3.68
N LEU A 970 -1.39 -14.20 3.02
CA LEU A 970 -2.57 -13.45 3.49
C LEU A 970 -3.34 -14.12 4.62
#